data_AF-A0A239IGU1-F1
#
_entry.id   AF-A0A239IGU1-F1
#
_cell.length_a   1.000
_cell.length_b   1.000
_cell.length_c   1.000
_cell.angle_alpha   90.00
_cell.angle_beta   90.00
_cell.angle_gamma   90.00
#
_symmetry.space_group_name_H-M   'P 1'
#
loop_
_entity.id
_entity.type
_entity.pdbx_description
1 polymer ?
#
loop_
_entity_poly.entity_id
_entity_poly.type
_entity_poly.pdbx_seq_one_letter_code
_entity_poly.pdbx_strand_id
1 'polypeptide(L)'
;MFSLNKRSNSQLFTTVLRMLKGVLILFLLTLASPLLAQGQASYWYFGEKAGLNFGTGSPSTLDFVPPLKTSYHDITSSASDVEGNLLFATDGDKVYNRSGEIMENGDLYPNGGATYNTVVVPKPGHRGIYYIVTVTQMGPPIFLHYAEVDMNGGAGSGRVVSRQGELMRSAAFRVAAVRHCNGEDYWIMGQEANTNRFYAFLVTEQGICSKPVVSRAGQAQALQYYGDMKFSPDGTRLVSVAKDQDSQLFWFNQRTGQVTFQQRIPKDLFGSAENYTSDYHSASFSPDSKSLYVSSGFWRALDGRCAKLVQYDLEATDIIKSHHVIYDNSKDGSDRGPNSECRSEGVGDIQIGPDGKLYISNHGRKYLHVITNPNEKRQRLDFQLNGADVGSGVSSWRLPNFVESLFRGLGTETSCPQSSGEVSFVYENTCFSQNTSFQADLKDNGPYSVSWDFGDPKSAGNTSIELNPLHVYSAPGTYEVSLTLFSLKDCRPVKTVTRTVTILPATPVDLGPDRVLCGNEEIVLDATSPAALSYRWSDGSTGATLKVREPGKYWVEVDQGGCKLRDEVRLGKAEEITASIGRDTVLCVGQRLTLDATSPGASYEWSNGNRDPKLEVYASGVYEVTIRNACFESKQSVRVTVLDCEDLTHGYVRCREVNESSVPNIFTPNNDGKNDSFGLQGAAEMKGYALQVFDRWGKRVFRSSESVLDWNGEGAPGGVYFYVIRFDCGEERKVVSRVVKGSLTLMR
;
A
#
# COMPACT_ATOMS: atom_id res chain seq x y z
N MET A 1 -17.32 -38.35 -86.43
CA MET A 1 -16.84 -36.94 -86.47
C MET A 1 -17.86 -36.05 -85.77
N PHE A 2 -18.18 -36.34 -84.51
CA PHE A 2 -17.72 -35.55 -83.35
C PHE A 2 -16.62 -34.49 -83.58
N SER A 3 -16.80 -33.41 -82.82
CA SER A 3 -15.80 -32.45 -82.37
C SER A 3 -15.42 -31.34 -83.34
N LEU A 4 -16.16 -30.23 -83.31
CA LEU A 4 -15.64 -28.86 -83.44
C LEU A 4 -16.77 -27.82 -83.25
N ASN A 5 -17.47 -27.83 -82.11
CA ASN A 5 -18.22 -26.62 -81.71
C ASN A 5 -18.56 -26.46 -80.21
N LYS A 6 -18.11 -27.36 -79.33
CA LYS A 6 -18.31 -27.21 -77.87
C LYS A 6 -17.18 -26.49 -77.13
N ARG A 7 -15.98 -26.35 -77.73
CA ARG A 7 -14.83 -25.70 -77.07
C ARG A 7 -14.89 -24.16 -77.09
N SER A 8 -15.46 -23.55 -78.14
CA SER A 8 -15.49 -22.08 -78.27
C SER A 8 -16.47 -21.43 -77.27
N ASN A 9 -17.69 -21.96 -77.16
CA ASN A 9 -18.69 -21.41 -76.22
C ASN A 9 -18.31 -21.63 -74.75
N SER A 10 -17.66 -22.76 -74.41
CA SER A 10 -17.19 -23.01 -73.04
C SER A 10 -16.05 -22.04 -72.65
N GLN A 11 -15.09 -21.78 -73.55
CA GLN A 11 -14.03 -20.81 -73.29
C GLN A 11 -14.58 -19.38 -73.20
N LEU A 12 -15.52 -18.98 -74.05
CA LEU A 12 -16.16 -17.66 -73.94
C LEU A 12 -16.90 -17.51 -72.61
N PHE A 13 -17.71 -18.52 -72.20
CA PHE A 13 -18.46 -18.47 -70.95
C PHE A 13 -17.54 -18.41 -69.72
N THR A 14 -16.45 -19.18 -69.72
CA THR A 14 -15.48 -19.20 -68.61
C THR A 14 -14.68 -17.89 -68.54
N THR A 15 -14.42 -17.25 -69.69
CA THR A 15 -13.71 -15.96 -69.77
C THR A 15 -14.61 -14.81 -69.32
N VAL A 16 -15.88 -14.82 -69.72
CA VAL A 16 -16.89 -13.86 -69.28
C VAL A 16 -17.18 -14.01 -67.78
N LEU A 17 -17.21 -15.23 -67.24
CA LEU A 17 -17.37 -15.46 -65.79
C LEU A 17 -16.12 -15.04 -64.99
N ARG A 18 -14.91 -15.18 -65.55
CA ARG A 18 -13.67 -14.66 -64.95
C ARG A 18 -13.60 -13.14 -65.00
N MET A 19 -14.06 -12.51 -66.09
CA MET A 19 -14.19 -11.06 -66.17
C MET A 19 -15.27 -10.54 -65.22
N LEU A 20 -16.43 -11.18 -65.11
CA LEU A 20 -17.47 -10.80 -64.15
C LEU A 20 -17.01 -11.00 -62.69
N LYS A 21 -16.27 -12.07 -62.37
CA LYS A 21 -15.65 -12.22 -61.05
C LYS A 21 -14.54 -11.18 -60.81
N GLY A 22 -13.74 -10.87 -61.81
CA GLY A 22 -12.70 -9.83 -61.74
C GLY A 22 -13.29 -8.45 -61.53
N VAL A 23 -14.36 -8.10 -62.25
CA VAL A 23 -15.12 -6.85 -62.11
C VAL A 23 -15.88 -6.83 -60.79
N LEU A 24 -16.47 -7.93 -60.33
CA LEU A 24 -17.12 -8.00 -59.02
C LEU A 24 -16.13 -7.86 -57.87
N ILE A 25 -14.93 -8.45 -57.98
CA ILE A 25 -13.83 -8.28 -57.01
C ILE A 25 -13.27 -6.86 -57.08
N LEU A 26 -13.13 -6.25 -58.26
CA LEU A 26 -12.76 -4.84 -58.40
C LEU A 26 -13.84 -3.92 -57.82
N PHE A 27 -15.11 -4.24 -58.03
CA PHE A 27 -16.27 -3.49 -57.53
C PHE A 27 -16.40 -3.62 -56.00
N LEU A 28 -16.11 -4.80 -55.43
CA LEU A 28 -16.01 -5.05 -53.99
C LEU A 28 -14.76 -4.39 -53.38
N LEU A 29 -13.64 -4.28 -54.10
CA LEU A 29 -12.45 -3.52 -53.69
C LEU A 29 -12.66 -2.01 -53.77
N THR A 30 -13.53 -1.51 -54.65
CA THR A 30 -13.95 -0.09 -54.68
C THR A 30 -15.09 0.23 -53.71
N LEU A 31 -15.81 -0.79 -53.21
CA LEU A 31 -16.78 -0.69 -52.10
C LEU A 31 -16.14 -0.89 -50.72
N ALA A 32 -14.87 -1.31 -50.67
CA ALA A 32 -14.04 -1.13 -49.49
C ALA A 32 -13.64 0.34 -49.39
N SER A 33 -14.62 1.21 -49.12
CA SER A 33 -14.31 2.47 -48.47
C SER A 33 -13.51 2.12 -47.21
N PRO A 34 -12.43 2.85 -46.86
CA PRO A 34 -11.99 2.79 -45.47
C PRO A 34 -13.25 3.05 -44.65
N LEU A 35 -13.52 2.22 -43.64
CA LEU A 35 -14.40 2.63 -42.57
C LEU A 35 -13.85 3.98 -42.13
N LEU A 36 -14.43 5.08 -42.60
CA LEU A 36 -14.09 6.39 -42.09
C LEU A 36 -14.51 6.31 -40.64
N ALA A 37 -13.53 6.28 -39.76
CA ALA A 37 -13.74 6.58 -38.37
C ALA A 37 -14.56 7.88 -38.31
N GLN A 38 -15.56 7.91 -37.43
CA GLN A 38 -16.38 9.10 -37.25
C GLN A 38 -15.44 10.25 -36.90
N GLY A 39 -15.46 11.34 -37.69
CA GLY A 39 -14.49 12.44 -37.57
C GLY A 39 -14.57 13.23 -36.26
N GLN A 40 -15.41 12.82 -35.32
CA GLN A 40 -15.77 13.56 -34.11
C GLN A 40 -14.59 13.77 -33.15
N ALA A 41 -13.52 12.97 -33.27
CA ALA A 41 -12.27 13.10 -32.51
C ALA A 41 -11.07 13.55 -33.38
N SER A 42 -11.31 14.23 -34.51
CA SER A 42 -10.26 14.58 -35.49
C SER A 42 -9.26 15.63 -35.02
N TYR A 43 -9.61 16.52 -34.09
CA TYR A 43 -8.74 17.62 -33.67
C TYR A 43 -8.19 17.40 -32.27
N TRP A 44 -6.88 17.31 -32.14
CA TRP A 44 -6.19 17.15 -30.88
C TRP A 44 -5.40 18.40 -30.54
N TYR A 45 -5.61 18.94 -29.34
CA TYR A 45 -4.87 20.09 -28.81
C TYR A 45 -4.26 19.71 -27.48
N PHE A 46 -2.94 19.76 -27.31
CA PHE A 46 -2.29 19.31 -26.08
C PHE A 46 -0.92 19.96 -25.94
N GLY A 47 -0.31 19.83 -24.77
CA GLY A 47 1.00 20.40 -24.48
C GLY A 47 1.17 21.86 -24.85
N GLU A 48 2.40 22.37 -24.89
CA GLU A 48 2.63 23.78 -25.14
C GLU A 48 2.52 24.08 -26.65
N LYS A 49 1.33 24.50 -27.08
CA LYS A 49 0.98 24.84 -28.48
C LYS A 49 1.14 23.68 -29.47
N ALA A 50 0.99 22.44 -29.03
CA ALA A 50 0.99 21.28 -29.91
C ALA A 50 -0.44 20.93 -30.35
N GLY A 51 -0.57 20.41 -31.58
CA GLY A 51 -1.85 19.96 -32.09
C GLY A 51 -1.76 19.11 -33.34
N LEU A 52 -2.69 18.15 -33.46
CA LEU A 52 -2.78 17.19 -34.56
C LEU A 52 -4.20 17.20 -35.15
N ASN A 53 -4.29 17.00 -36.45
CA ASN A 53 -5.54 16.79 -37.18
C ASN A 53 -5.52 15.44 -37.90
N PHE A 54 -6.54 14.63 -37.67
CA PHE A 54 -6.70 13.30 -38.25
C PHE A 54 -7.64 13.24 -39.46
N GLY A 55 -8.17 14.38 -39.93
CA GLY A 55 -9.19 14.46 -40.98
C GLY A 55 -8.82 13.88 -42.35
N THR A 56 -7.54 13.51 -42.58
CA THR A 56 -7.07 12.93 -43.85
C THR A 56 -6.59 11.48 -43.74
N GLY A 57 -6.81 10.82 -42.59
CA GLY A 57 -6.44 9.42 -42.34
C GLY A 57 -4.99 9.21 -41.86
N SER A 58 -4.13 10.22 -41.97
CA SER A 58 -2.87 10.32 -41.22
C SER A 58 -2.84 11.64 -40.47
N PRO A 59 -2.26 11.69 -39.25
CA PRO A 59 -2.21 12.93 -38.50
C PRO A 59 -1.33 13.96 -39.22
N SER A 60 -1.85 15.16 -39.39
CA SER A 60 -1.11 16.34 -39.85
C SER A 60 -1.00 17.36 -38.71
N THR A 61 0.11 18.09 -38.66
CA THR A 61 0.32 19.16 -37.67
C THR A 61 -0.64 20.33 -37.90
N LEU A 62 -1.07 20.98 -36.82
CA LEU A 62 -1.89 22.18 -36.89
C LEU A 62 -1.02 23.46 -36.88
N ASP A 63 -1.28 24.36 -37.83
CA ASP A 63 -0.61 25.67 -37.91
C ASP A 63 -1.11 26.66 -36.85
N PHE A 64 -2.36 26.47 -36.40
CA PHE A 64 -3.00 27.29 -35.37
C PHE A 64 -3.53 26.42 -34.23
N VAL A 65 -3.17 26.80 -33.01
CA VAL A 65 -3.67 26.22 -31.76
C VAL A 65 -4.32 27.34 -30.96
N PRO A 66 -5.61 27.23 -30.58
CA PRO A 66 -6.25 28.20 -29.71
C PRO A 66 -5.48 28.38 -28.40
N PRO A 67 -5.61 29.52 -27.69
CA PRO A 67 -4.86 29.82 -26.47
C PRO A 67 -5.40 29.05 -25.25
N LEU A 68 -5.51 27.73 -25.39
CA LEU A 68 -5.92 26.78 -24.36
C LEU A 68 -4.86 26.70 -23.28
N LYS A 69 -5.30 26.54 -22.04
CA LYS A 69 -4.44 26.18 -20.91
C LYS A 69 -4.06 24.71 -21.04
N THR A 70 -2.87 24.48 -21.58
CA THR A 70 -2.33 23.14 -21.88
C THR A 70 -1.02 22.88 -21.15
N SER A 71 -0.91 23.40 -19.91
CA SER A 71 0.29 23.26 -19.11
C SER A 71 0.49 21.79 -18.69
N TYR A 72 1.58 21.53 -17.97
CA TYR A 72 2.16 20.21 -17.67
C TYR A 72 1.16 19.10 -17.22
N HIS A 73 -0.02 19.43 -16.69
CA HIS A 73 -1.05 18.47 -16.24
C HIS A 73 -2.46 18.67 -16.81
N ASP A 74 -2.69 19.69 -17.63
CA ASP A 74 -4.03 20.00 -18.11
C ASP A 74 -4.43 19.04 -19.24
N ILE A 75 -5.63 18.45 -19.14
CA ILE A 75 -6.26 17.67 -20.20
C ILE A 75 -7.26 18.58 -20.91
N THR A 76 -7.20 18.59 -22.23
CA THR A 76 -8.17 19.28 -23.09
C THR A 76 -9.19 18.31 -23.65
N SER A 77 -10.23 18.86 -24.25
CA SER A 77 -11.12 18.11 -25.13
C SER A 77 -11.56 19.01 -26.29
N SER A 78 -12.02 18.38 -27.37
CA SER A 78 -12.51 19.06 -28.56
C SER A 78 -13.74 18.34 -29.09
N ALA A 79 -14.56 19.07 -29.83
CA ALA A 79 -15.69 18.50 -30.55
C ALA A 79 -15.51 18.77 -32.04
N SER A 80 -15.66 17.72 -32.84
CA SER A 80 -15.78 17.81 -34.29
C SER A 80 -17.10 17.19 -34.74
N ASP A 81 -17.59 17.61 -35.91
CA ASP A 81 -18.74 16.94 -36.54
C ASP A 81 -18.36 15.55 -37.09
N VAL A 82 -19.34 14.84 -37.66
CA VAL A 82 -19.12 13.48 -38.17
C VAL A 82 -18.21 13.46 -39.40
N GLU A 83 -18.14 14.57 -40.13
CA GLU A 83 -17.21 14.81 -41.24
C GLU A 83 -15.80 15.19 -40.77
N GLY A 84 -15.63 15.48 -39.49
CA GLY A 84 -14.35 15.80 -38.88
C GLY A 84 -13.95 17.27 -38.91
N ASN A 85 -14.90 18.18 -39.14
CA ASN A 85 -14.67 19.61 -39.00
C ASN A 85 -14.74 20.05 -37.54
N LEU A 86 -13.81 20.91 -37.12
CA LEU A 86 -13.81 21.46 -35.77
C LEU A 86 -15.08 22.27 -35.49
N LEU A 87 -15.74 21.96 -34.37
CA LEU A 87 -16.81 22.76 -33.81
C LEU A 87 -16.24 23.71 -32.76
N PHE A 88 -15.56 23.15 -31.75
CA PHE A 88 -14.96 23.89 -30.65
C PHE A 88 -13.89 23.10 -29.89
N ALA A 89 -13.11 23.79 -29.08
CA ALA A 89 -12.13 23.20 -28.17
C ALA A 89 -12.22 23.82 -26.77
N THR A 90 -11.84 23.06 -25.75
CA THR A 90 -11.86 23.50 -24.35
C THR A 90 -10.76 22.87 -23.52
N ASP A 91 -10.26 23.62 -22.55
CA ASP A 91 -9.37 23.18 -21.46
C ASP A 91 -10.14 22.97 -20.14
N GLY A 92 -11.47 22.98 -20.23
CA GLY A 92 -12.38 22.93 -19.09
C GLY A 92 -12.56 24.27 -18.37
N ASP A 93 -11.72 25.27 -18.62
CA ASP A 93 -11.85 26.63 -18.07
C ASP A 93 -12.54 27.56 -19.08
N LYS A 94 -12.11 27.48 -20.34
CA LYS A 94 -12.63 28.28 -21.44
C LYS A 94 -13.05 27.42 -22.61
N VAL A 95 -14.02 27.92 -23.36
CA VAL A 95 -14.55 27.30 -24.58
C VAL A 95 -14.25 28.22 -25.76
N TYR A 96 -13.48 27.69 -26.71
CA TYR A 96 -13.04 28.41 -27.90
C TYR A 96 -13.77 27.88 -29.13
N ASN A 97 -14.29 28.79 -29.95
CA ASN A 97 -14.88 28.46 -31.24
C ASN A 97 -13.79 28.00 -32.24
N ARG A 98 -14.22 27.55 -33.43
CA ARG A 98 -13.30 27.11 -34.49
C ARG A 98 -12.29 28.16 -34.97
N SER A 99 -12.57 29.44 -34.75
CA SER A 99 -11.68 30.55 -35.09
C SER A 99 -10.65 30.83 -33.98
N GLY A 100 -10.75 30.14 -32.84
CA GLY A 100 -9.90 30.33 -31.66
C GLY A 100 -10.32 31.48 -30.76
N GLU A 101 -11.52 32.02 -30.94
CA GLU A 101 -12.08 33.07 -30.09
C GLU A 101 -12.91 32.45 -28.96
N ILE A 102 -12.93 33.07 -27.78
CA ILE A 102 -13.78 32.61 -26.67
C ILE A 102 -15.24 32.74 -27.10
N MET A 103 -15.99 31.65 -27.00
CA MET A 103 -17.42 31.64 -27.32
C MET A 103 -18.21 32.64 -26.47
N GLU A 104 -19.41 33.01 -26.93
CA GLU A 104 -20.37 33.70 -26.07
C GLU A 104 -20.60 32.85 -24.80
N ASN A 105 -20.41 33.46 -23.63
CA ASN A 105 -20.39 32.79 -22.34
C ASN A 105 -19.36 31.65 -22.20
N GLY A 106 -18.31 31.63 -23.00
CA GLY A 106 -17.27 30.60 -23.05
C GLY A 106 -16.28 30.60 -21.89
N ASP A 107 -16.22 31.64 -21.06
CA ASP A 107 -15.41 31.66 -19.83
C ASP A 107 -16.15 30.97 -18.68
N LEU A 108 -15.87 29.69 -18.43
CA LEU A 108 -16.62 28.85 -17.49
C LEU A 108 -16.32 29.19 -16.03
N TYR A 109 -15.09 29.62 -15.72
CA TYR A 109 -14.64 29.96 -14.37
C TYR A 109 -13.90 31.32 -14.31
N PRO A 110 -14.58 32.45 -14.58
CA PRO A 110 -13.97 33.78 -14.71
C PRO A 110 -13.32 34.31 -13.42
N ASN A 111 -13.69 33.75 -12.26
CA ASN A 111 -13.17 34.13 -10.94
C ASN A 111 -12.05 33.18 -10.45
N GLY A 112 -11.58 32.27 -11.30
CA GLY A 112 -10.55 31.28 -11.00
C GLY A 112 -11.11 29.92 -10.61
N GLY A 113 -10.50 28.88 -11.18
CA GLY A 113 -10.71 27.46 -10.87
C GLY A 113 -9.60 26.64 -11.54
N ALA A 114 -9.10 25.60 -10.87
CA ALA A 114 -8.17 24.66 -11.50
C ALA A 114 -8.97 23.53 -12.14
N THR A 115 -8.90 23.41 -13.46
CA THR A 115 -9.48 22.32 -14.24
C THR A 115 -8.42 21.24 -14.45
N TYR A 116 -8.82 19.97 -14.47
CA TYR A 116 -7.87 18.85 -14.53
C TYR A 116 -8.17 17.86 -15.64
N ASN A 117 -9.41 17.39 -15.71
CA ASN A 117 -9.85 16.44 -16.72
C ASN A 117 -11.20 16.90 -17.26
N THR A 118 -11.32 16.95 -18.59
CA THR A 118 -12.51 17.42 -19.29
C THR A 118 -12.84 16.47 -20.43
N VAL A 119 -14.13 16.19 -20.63
CA VAL A 119 -14.61 15.38 -21.75
C VAL A 119 -15.85 16.04 -22.34
N VAL A 120 -15.94 16.04 -23.68
CA VAL A 120 -17.13 16.52 -24.39
C VAL A 120 -18.03 15.35 -24.78
N VAL A 121 -19.32 15.46 -24.46
CA VAL A 121 -20.34 14.45 -24.74
C VAL A 121 -21.49 15.09 -25.53
N PRO A 122 -21.90 14.58 -26.70
CA PRO A 122 -23.05 15.14 -27.42
C PRO A 122 -24.36 14.85 -26.68
N LYS A 123 -25.35 15.72 -26.84
CA LYS A 123 -26.71 15.48 -26.36
C LYS A 123 -27.47 14.62 -27.39
N PRO A 124 -27.92 13.39 -27.03
CA PRO A 124 -28.69 12.54 -27.93
C PRO A 124 -29.93 13.27 -28.47
N GLY A 125 -30.32 13.02 -29.73
CA GLY A 125 -31.49 13.65 -30.35
C GLY A 125 -31.36 15.16 -30.69
N HIS A 126 -30.33 15.85 -30.20
CA HIS A 126 -30.16 17.30 -30.36
C HIS A 126 -28.87 17.66 -31.10
N ARG A 127 -28.96 17.78 -32.43
CA ARG A 127 -27.82 18.18 -33.28
C ARG A 127 -27.25 19.53 -32.84
N GLY A 128 -25.93 19.59 -32.64
CA GLY A 128 -25.24 20.81 -32.27
C GLY A 128 -25.23 21.12 -30.78
N ILE A 129 -25.86 20.29 -29.93
CA ILE A 129 -25.84 20.47 -28.47
C ILE A 129 -24.84 19.50 -27.84
N TYR A 130 -23.98 20.02 -26.98
CA TYR A 130 -22.91 19.26 -26.32
C TYR A 130 -22.81 19.60 -24.84
N TYR A 131 -22.41 18.63 -24.04
CA TYR A 131 -22.03 18.79 -22.64
C TYR A 131 -20.52 18.77 -22.51
N ILE A 132 -19.95 19.81 -21.91
CA ILE A 132 -18.57 19.81 -21.43
C ILE A 132 -18.63 19.34 -19.98
N VAL A 133 -18.05 18.19 -19.67
CA VAL A 133 -17.99 17.65 -18.31
C VAL A 133 -16.57 17.81 -17.80
N THR A 134 -16.39 18.52 -16.69
CA THR A 134 -15.07 18.90 -16.19
C THR A 134 -14.95 18.63 -14.70
N VAL A 135 -13.80 18.07 -14.31
CA VAL A 135 -13.37 18.02 -12.92
C VAL A 135 -12.66 19.33 -12.57
N THR A 136 -13.18 20.02 -11.57
CA THR A 136 -12.67 21.33 -11.15
C THR A 136 -12.40 21.41 -9.66
N GLN A 137 -11.31 22.08 -9.30
CA GLN A 137 -11.00 22.50 -7.94
C GLN A 137 -11.19 24.01 -7.82
N MET A 138 -12.25 24.41 -7.13
CA MET A 138 -12.54 25.80 -6.76
C MET A 138 -12.31 26.00 -5.24
N GLY A 139 -11.27 25.37 -4.70
CA GLY A 139 -11.09 25.09 -3.27
C GLY A 139 -11.62 23.69 -2.88
N PRO A 140 -11.39 23.19 -1.65
CA PRO A 140 -12.06 21.99 -1.16
C PRO A 140 -13.57 22.28 -0.95
N PRO A 141 -14.49 21.42 -1.43
CA PRO A 141 -14.27 20.12 -2.08
C PRO A 141 -14.04 20.22 -3.61
N ILE A 142 -13.52 19.14 -4.23
CA ILE A 142 -13.40 19.02 -5.69
C ILE A 142 -14.74 18.60 -6.29
N PHE A 143 -15.10 19.13 -7.45
CA PHE A 143 -16.40 18.89 -8.06
C PHE A 143 -16.28 18.28 -9.46
N LEU A 144 -17.31 17.52 -9.84
CA LEU A 144 -17.60 17.18 -11.23
C LEU A 144 -18.77 18.04 -11.70
N HIS A 145 -18.53 18.92 -12.66
CA HIS A 145 -19.53 19.81 -13.23
C HIS A 145 -19.75 19.55 -14.71
N TYR A 146 -20.86 20.06 -15.23
CA TYR A 146 -21.06 20.20 -16.66
C TYR A 146 -21.50 21.61 -17.06
N ALA A 147 -21.18 21.96 -18.31
CA ALA A 147 -21.73 23.11 -19.03
C ALA A 147 -22.39 22.63 -20.33
N GLU A 148 -23.44 23.30 -20.77
CA GLU A 148 -24.13 23.00 -22.03
C GLU A 148 -23.70 24.00 -23.11
N VAL A 149 -23.24 23.50 -24.25
CA VAL A 149 -22.82 24.25 -25.42
C VAL A 149 -23.86 24.06 -26.52
N ASP A 150 -24.29 25.17 -27.11
CA ASP A 150 -25.20 25.23 -28.26
C ASP A 150 -24.46 25.81 -29.47
N MET A 151 -24.10 24.93 -30.40
CA MET A 151 -23.43 25.28 -31.65
C MET A 151 -24.38 25.92 -32.68
N ASN A 152 -25.70 25.87 -32.46
CA ASN A 152 -26.66 26.53 -33.34
C ASN A 152 -26.89 28.00 -32.95
N GLY A 153 -26.41 28.41 -31.76
CA GLY A 153 -26.48 29.77 -31.25
C GLY A 153 -25.25 30.65 -31.59
N GLY A 154 -25.15 31.81 -30.92
CA GLY A 154 -23.97 32.68 -31.00
C GLY A 154 -23.65 33.21 -32.40
N ALA A 155 -24.67 33.55 -33.19
CA ALA A 155 -24.55 33.98 -34.59
C ALA A 155 -23.74 33.00 -35.48
N GLY A 156 -23.80 31.70 -35.19
CA GLY A 156 -23.11 30.64 -35.93
C GLY A 156 -21.70 30.31 -35.42
N SER A 157 -21.23 31.00 -34.37
CA SER A 157 -19.96 30.70 -33.70
C SER A 157 -20.10 29.80 -32.47
N GLY A 158 -21.34 29.49 -32.07
CA GLY A 158 -21.65 28.73 -30.85
C GLY A 158 -21.68 29.58 -29.58
N ARG A 159 -22.39 29.10 -28.56
CA ARG A 159 -22.48 29.74 -27.23
C ARG A 159 -22.59 28.71 -26.13
N VAL A 160 -22.18 29.08 -24.91
CA VAL A 160 -22.47 28.31 -23.70
C VAL A 160 -23.83 28.75 -23.14
N VAL A 161 -24.78 27.83 -23.05
CA VAL A 161 -26.19 28.11 -22.67
C VAL A 161 -26.38 28.08 -21.15
N SER A 162 -25.75 27.11 -20.49
CA SER A 162 -25.79 27.00 -19.03
C SER A 162 -24.40 26.64 -18.51
N ARG A 163 -23.98 27.33 -17.45
CA ARG A 163 -22.76 27.00 -16.70
C ARG A 163 -23.18 26.31 -15.40
N GLN A 164 -22.42 25.32 -14.94
CA GLN A 164 -22.39 24.84 -13.55
C GLN A 164 -23.52 23.89 -13.10
N GLY A 165 -23.92 22.93 -13.94
CA GLY A 165 -24.64 21.77 -13.41
C GLY A 165 -23.71 20.91 -12.54
N GLU A 166 -24.02 20.69 -11.27
CA GLU A 166 -23.22 19.85 -10.36
C GLU A 166 -23.65 18.38 -10.46
N LEU A 167 -22.71 17.49 -10.78
CA LEU A 167 -22.94 16.05 -10.83
C LEU A 167 -22.44 15.37 -9.55
N MET A 168 -21.28 15.78 -9.05
CA MET A 168 -20.66 15.19 -7.87
C MET A 168 -19.96 16.22 -7.00
N ARG A 169 -20.09 16.05 -5.68
CA ARG A 169 -19.19 16.64 -4.68
C ARG A 169 -18.12 15.61 -4.33
N SER A 170 -16.89 16.06 -4.10
CA SER A 170 -15.74 15.21 -3.80
C SER A 170 -15.34 14.27 -4.94
N ALA A 171 -15.28 14.78 -6.18
CA ALA A 171 -14.79 14.01 -7.32
C ALA A 171 -13.26 13.76 -7.22
N ALA A 172 -12.82 12.57 -7.62
CA ALA A 172 -11.43 12.33 -7.97
C ALA A 172 -11.10 13.07 -9.28
N PHE A 173 -9.82 13.37 -9.53
CA PHE A 173 -9.33 14.15 -10.69
C PHE A 173 -9.41 13.43 -12.06
N ARG A 174 -10.48 12.69 -12.32
CA ARG A 174 -10.67 11.83 -13.50
C ARG A 174 -12.14 11.67 -13.84
N VAL A 175 -12.42 11.72 -15.14
CA VAL A 175 -13.73 11.53 -15.74
C VAL A 175 -13.57 10.75 -17.04
N ALA A 176 -14.51 9.87 -17.35
CA ALA A 176 -14.54 9.12 -18.59
C ALA A 176 -15.95 9.09 -19.16
N ALA A 177 -16.09 8.91 -20.47
CA ALA A 177 -17.39 8.76 -21.11
C ALA A 177 -17.38 7.63 -22.14
N VAL A 178 -18.53 6.97 -22.29
CA VAL A 178 -18.73 5.89 -23.26
C VAL A 178 -20.17 5.86 -23.74
N ARG A 179 -20.42 5.44 -24.98
CA ARG A 179 -21.78 5.27 -25.49
C ARG A 179 -22.51 4.15 -24.72
N HIS A 180 -23.79 4.36 -24.47
CA HIS A 180 -24.69 3.35 -23.90
C HIS A 180 -24.97 2.26 -24.96
N CYS A 181 -25.39 1.07 -24.51
CA CYS A 181 -25.60 -0.08 -25.41
C CYS A 181 -26.62 0.17 -26.53
N ASN A 182 -27.54 1.13 -26.34
CA ASN A 182 -28.60 1.44 -27.32
C ASN A 182 -28.06 2.21 -28.53
N GLY A 183 -26.81 2.66 -28.47
CA GLY A 183 -26.22 3.43 -29.53
C GLY A 183 -26.78 4.85 -29.66
N GLU A 184 -27.51 5.37 -28.69
CA GLU A 184 -27.95 6.78 -28.76
C GLU A 184 -27.45 7.54 -27.54
N ASP A 185 -27.60 6.95 -26.36
CA ASP A 185 -27.28 7.58 -25.09
C ASP A 185 -25.79 7.45 -24.75
N TYR A 186 -25.36 8.19 -23.72
CA TYR A 186 -23.98 8.15 -23.23
C TYR A 186 -23.95 7.99 -21.72
N TRP A 187 -22.94 7.28 -21.23
CA TRP A 187 -22.56 7.25 -19.83
C TRP A 187 -21.43 8.25 -19.59
N ILE A 188 -21.57 9.03 -18.54
CA ILE A 188 -20.48 9.79 -17.90
C ILE A 188 -20.12 9.08 -16.61
N MET A 189 -18.84 8.79 -16.41
CA MET A 189 -18.32 8.13 -15.23
C MET A 189 -17.46 9.08 -14.42
N GLY A 190 -17.84 9.28 -13.16
CA GLY A 190 -17.00 9.90 -12.14
C GLY A 190 -16.64 8.90 -11.04
N GLN A 191 -15.51 9.12 -10.38
CA GLN A 191 -15.13 8.39 -9.18
C GLN A 191 -15.05 9.36 -8.01
N GLU A 192 -15.54 8.96 -6.85
CA GLU A 192 -15.44 9.78 -5.65
C GLU A 192 -14.04 9.64 -5.02
N ALA A 193 -13.51 10.76 -4.55
CA ALA A 193 -12.20 10.88 -3.93
C ALA A 193 -12.11 10.10 -2.61
N ASN A 194 -10.98 9.43 -2.37
CA ASN A 194 -10.69 8.63 -1.16
C ASN A 194 -11.66 7.48 -0.89
N THR A 195 -12.48 7.09 -1.87
CA THR A 195 -13.39 5.96 -1.75
C THR A 195 -13.27 5.02 -2.96
N ASN A 196 -14.03 3.94 -2.94
CA ASN A 196 -14.18 3.00 -4.04
C ASN A 196 -15.54 3.15 -4.75
N ARG A 197 -16.16 4.34 -4.66
CA ARG A 197 -17.47 4.63 -5.26
C ARG A 197 -17.33 5.22 -6.66
N PHE A 198 -18.05 4.61 -7.60
CA PHE A 198 -18.20 5.05 -8.99
C PHE A 198 -19.62 5.54 -9.21
N TYR A 199 -19.74 6.65 -9.93
CA TYR A 199 -20.99 7.35 -10.22
C TYR A 199 -21.18 7.37 -11.74
N ALA A 200 -22.17 6.62 -12.23
CA ALA A 200 -22.52 6.59 -13.65
C ALA A 200 -23.77 7.46 -13.90
N PHE A 201 -23.61 8.54 -14.67
CA PHE A 201 -24.69 9.43 -15.09
C PHE A 201 -25.08 9.12 -16.53
N LEU A 202 -26.37 8.93 -16.78
CA LEU A 202 -26.89 8.71 -18.13
C LEU A 202 -27.22 10.05 -18.78
N VAL A 203 -26.78 10.23 -20.02
CA VAL A 203 -27.13 11.33 -20.91
C VAL A 203 -28.11 10.81 -21.96
N THR A 204 -29.31 11.38 -21.99
CA THR A 204 -30.35 11.07 -22.98
C THR A 204 -30.77 12.32 -23.73
N GLU A 205 -31.77 12.22 -24.61
CA GLU A 205 -32.40 13.39 -25.23
C GLU A 205 -32.94 14.41 -24.22
N GLN A 206 -33.30 13.96 -23.01
CA GLN A 206 -33.77 14.84 -21.94
C GLN A 206 -32.62 15.60 -21.25
N GLY A 207 -31.36 15.23 -21.54
CA GLY A 207 -30.15 15.77 -20.91
C GLY A 207 -29.50 14.79 -19.94
N ILE A 208 -28.69 15.30 -19.02
CA ILE A 208 -28.00 14.48 -18.01
C ILE A 208 -28.93 14.22 -16.83
N CYS A 209 -29.20 12.95 -16.51
CA CYS A 209 -29.93 12.62 -15.29
C CYS A 209 -29.03 12.75 -14.06
N SER A 210 -29.44 13.58 -13.10
CA SER A 210 -28.71 13.86 -11.85
C SER A 210 -28.80 12.75 -10.79
N LYS A 211 -29.47 11.63 -11.09
CA LYS A 211 -29.55 10.44 -10.24
C LYS A 211 -28.60 9.37 -10.78
N PRO A 212 -27.37 9.26 -10.29
CA PRO A 212 -26.40 8.31 -10.84
C PRO A 212 -26.66 6.90 -10.36
N VAL A 213 -26.20 5.91 -11.12
CA VAL A 213 -25.97 4.56 -10.58
C VAL A 213 -24.67 4.58 -9.77
N VAL A 214 -24.77 4.27 -8.47
CA VAL A 214 -23.60 4.27 -7.58
C VAL A 214 -23.17 2.84 -7.26
N SER A 215 -21.95 2.50 -7.70
CA SER A 215 -21.33 1.19 -7.48
C SER A 215 -20.12 1.30 -6.55
N ARG A 216 -20.00 0.39 -5.58
CA ARG A 216 -18.75 0.18 -4.82
C ARG A 216 -17.95 -0.92 -5.50
N ALA A 217 -16.77 -0.60 -6.00
CA ALA A 217 -15.92 -1.58 -6.70
C ALA A 217 -14.44 -1.31 -6.43
N GLY A 218 -13.69 -2.37 -6.13
CA GLY A 218 -12.25 -2.29 -5.94
C GLY A 218 -11.84 -1.63 -4.64
N GLN A 219 -10.57 -1.24 -4.56
CA GLN A 219 -9.99 -0.57 -3.40
C GLN A 219 -10.15 0.95 -3.52
N ALA A 220 -10.29 1.60 -2.36
CA ALA A 220 -10.33 3.05 -2.29
C ALA A 220 -9.01 3.63 -2.84
N GLN A 221 -9.13 4.59 -3.74
CA GLN A 221 -7.97 5.27 -4.31
C GLN A 221 -7.79 6.64 -3.67
N ALA A 222 -6.56 6.93 -3.27
CA ALA A 222 -6.23 8.18 -2.60
C ALA A 222 -6.54 9.38 -3.52
N LEU A 223 -6.97 10.49 -2.93
CA LEU A 223 -7.16 11.74 -3.65
C LEU A 223 -5.78 12.25 -4.09
N GLN A 224 -5.44 11.99 -5.35
CA GLN A 224 -4.20 12.42 -5.98
C GLN A 224 -4.53 13.22 -7.23
N TYR A 225 -3.79 14.29 -7.48
CA TYR A 225 -3.89 15.11 -8.71
C TYR A 225 -3.60 14.33 -10.00
N TYR A 226 -3.13 13.09 -9.87
CA TYR A 226 -2.59 12.27 -10.94
C TYR A 226 -3.32 10.93 -10.99
N GLY A 227 -3.77 10.61 -12.19
CA GLY A 227 -4.60 9.45 -12.47
C GLY A 227 -5.32 9.65 -13.80
N ASP A 228 -5.84 8.55 -14.33
CA ASP A 228 -6.65 8.55 -15.53
C ASP A 228 -7.78 7.52 -15.38
N MET A 229 -8.83 7.70 -16.16
CA MET A 229 -9.93 6.75 -16.24
C MET A 229 -10.34 6.61 -17.70
N LYS A 230 -10.33 5.39 -18.20
CA LYS A 230 -10.63 5.09 -19.60
C LYS A 230 -11.56 3.90 -19.70
N PHE A 231 -12.55 4.00 -20.58
CA PHE A 231 -13.36 2.86 -20.99
C PHE A 231 -12.65 2.11 -22.11
N SER A 232 -12.88 0.81 -22.21
CA SER A 232 -12.58 0.09 -23.45
C SER A 232 -13.49 0.62 -24.58
N PRO A 233 -13.04 0.67 -25.84
CA PRO A 233 -13.85 1.14 -26.97
C PRO A 233 -15.19 0.41 -27.14
N ASP A 234 -15.24 -0.88 -26.79
CA ASP A 234 -16.47 -1.66 -26.79
C ASP A 234 -17.41 -1.34 -25.62
N GLY A 235 -16.95 -0.56 -24.63
CA GLY A 235 -17.63 -0.14 -23.42
C GLY A 235 -17.80 -1.22 -22.36
N THR A 236 -17.15 -2.38 -22.45
CA THR A 236 -17.37 -3.48 -21.49
C THR A 236 -16.45 -3.44 -20.27
N ARG A 237 -15.37 -2.65 -20.34
CA ARG A 237 -14.39 -2.51 -19.27
C ARG A 237 -14.06 -1.05 -18.98
N LEU A 238 -13.57 -0.83 -17.77
CA LEU A 238 -13.07 0.45 -17.30
C LEU A 238 -11.73 0.21 -16.61
N VAL A 239 -10.73 1.04 -16.90
CA VAL A 239 -9.49 1.10 -16.13
C VAL A 239 -9.47 2.41 -15.34
N SER A 240 -9.09 2.33 -14.07
CA SER A 240 -8.87 3.49 -13.21
C SER A 240 -7.46 3.44 -12.65
N VAL A 241 -6.68 4.46 -13.00
CA VAL A 241 -5.28 4.62 -12.63
C VAL A 241 -5.17 5.73 -11.60
N ALA A 242 -4.45 5.48 -10.52
CA ALA A 242 -4.14 6.48 -9.48
C ALA A 242 -2.64 6.43 -9.19
N LYS A 243 -2.06 7.59 -8.91
CA LYS A 243 -0.64 7.69 -8.55
C LYS A 243 -0.31 6.86 -7.30
N ASP A 244 0.87 6.25 -7.32
CA ASP A 244 1.44 5.44 -6.23
C ASP A 244 0.58 4.23 -5.80
N GLN A 245 -0.42 3.85 -6.61
CA GLN A 245 -1.30 2.70 -6.37
C GLN A 245 -1.36 1.80 -7.60
N ASP A 246 -1.73 0.53 -7.38
CA ASP A 246 -2.03 -0.36 -8.49
C ASP A 246 -3.14 0.23 -9.37
N SER A 247 -2.97 0.08 -10.69
CA SER A 247 -4.08 0.36 -11.61
C SER A 247 -5.17 -0.68 -11.39
N GLN A 248 -6.43 -0.28 -11.48
CA GLN A 248 -7.56 -1.17 -11.23
C GLN A 248 -8.38 -1.35 -12.51
N LEU A 249 -8.63 -2.61 -12.86
CA LEU A 249 -9.46 -3.00 -13.99
C LEU A 249 -10.83 -3.44 -13.49
N PHE A 250 -11.88 -3.02 -14.18
CA PHE A 250 -13.27 -3.25 -13.84
C PHE A 250 -14.07 -3.72 -15.05
N TRP A 251 -15.11 -4.50 -14.79
CA TRP A 251 -16.20 -4.71 -15.75
C TRP A 251 -17.20 -3.56 -15.64
N PHE A 252 -17.68 -3.09 -16.78
CA PHE A 252 -18.75 -2.10 -16.88
C PHE A 252 -19.95 -2.69 -17.62
N ASN A 253 -21.11 -2.62 -16.99
CA ASN A 253 -22.36 -3.01 -17.64
C ASN A 253 -22.97 -1.79 -18.34
N GLN A 254 -22.80 -1.72 -19.66
CA GLN A 254 -23.31 -0.61 -20.48
C GLN A 254 -24.83 -0.41 -20.44
N ARG A 255 -25.58 -1.41 -19.98
CA ARG A 255 -27.03 -1.30 -19.84
C ARG A 255 -27.42 -0.65 -18.51
N THR A 256 -26.76 -1.04 -17.43
CA THR A 256 -27.14 -0.59 -16.08
C THR A 256 -26.29 0.55 -15.55
N GLY A 257 -25.11 0.81 -16.13
CA GLY A 257 -24.13 1.75 -15.55
C GLY A 257 -23.36 1.17 -14.36
N GLN A 258 -23.53 -0.12 -14.05
CA GLN A 258 -22.87 -0.75 -12.91
C GLN A 258 -21.39 -1.04 -13.18
N VAL A 259 -20.56 -0.78 -12.17
CA VAL A 259 -19.12 -1.11 -12.17
C VAL A 259 -18.88 -2.27 -11.21
N THR A 260 -18.13 -3.28 -11.64
CA THR A 260 -17.68 -4.39 -10.76
C THR A 260 -16.20 -4.60 -10.90
N PHE A 261 -15.53 -4.89 -9.77
CA PHE A 261 -14.09 -5.08 -9.75
C PHE A 261 -13.68 -6.36 -10.48
N GLN A 262 -12.71 -6.25 -11.39
CA GLN A 262 -12.13 -7.39 -12.07
C GLN A 262 -10.81 -7.80 -11.39
N GLN A 263 -9.81 -6.92 -11.42
CA GLN A 263 -8.48 -7.21 -10.87
C GLN A 263 -7.61 -5.94 -10.73
N ARG A 264 -6.51 -6.06 -9.99
CA ARG A 264 -5.43 -5.06 -9.95
C ARG A 264 -4.36 -5.36 -11.00
N ILE A 265 -3.78 -4.33 -11.58
CA ILE A 265 -2.57 -4.36 -12.41
C ILE A 265 -1.44 -3.80 -11.53
N PRO A 266 -0.52 -4.65 -11.04
CA PRO A 266 0.50 -4.25 -10.06
C PRO A 266 1.41 -3.14 -10.60
N LYS A 267 1.63 -2.10 -9.80
CA LYS A 267 2.63 -1.07 -10.11
C LYS A 267 4.07 -1.60 -10.01
N ASP A 268 4.31 -2.62 -9.19
CA ASP A 268 5.67 -3.16 -8.97
C ASP A 268 6.25 -3.89 -10.19
N LEU A 269 5.42 -4.22 -11.19
CA LEU A 269 5.89 -4.70 -12.50
C LEU A 269 6.66 -3.64 -13.29
N PHE A 270 6.50 -2.37 -12.92
CA PHE A 270 7.32 -1.26 -13.43
C PHE A 270 8.62 -1.08 -12.60
N GLY A 271 8.86 -1.98 -11.64
CA GLY A 271 10.01 -1.94 -10.75
C GLY A 271 9.86 -0.87 -9.69
N SER A 272 8.71 -0.68 -9.03
CA SER A 272 8.60 0.15 -7.82
C SER A 272 8.93 -0.66 -6.57
N ALA A 273 9.78 -0.12 -5.68
CA ALA A 273 9.89 -0.63 -4.30
C ALA A 273 8.91 0.16 -3.43
N GLU A 274 8.45 -0.43 -2.33
CA GLU A 274 7.34 0.03 -1.46
C GLU A 274 7.44 1.48 -0.93
N ASN A 275 8.55 2.22 -1.16
CA ASN A 275 8.88 3.48 -0.48
C ASN A 275 9.10 4.73 -1.38
N TYR A 276 8.78 4.70 -2.69
CA TYR A 276 9.02 5.87 -3.59
C TYR A 276 7.73 6.35 -4.28
N THR A 277 7.59 7.68 -4.44
CA THR A 277 6.31 8.44 -4.45
C THR A 277 6.06 9.31 -5.69
N SER A 278 6.45 8.91 -6.89
CA SER A 278 6.28 9.79 -8.06
C SER A 278 6.07 9.15 -9.43
N ASP A 279 5.39 8.01 -9.52
CA ASP A 279 5.13 7.43 -10.84
C ASP A 279 3.83 8.00 -11.44
N TYR A 280 3.98 8.79 -12.51
CA TYR A 280 2.85 9.15 -13.35
C TYR A 280 2.44 7.89 -14.12
N HIS A 281 1.21 7.44 -13.98
CA HIS A 281 0.71 6.28 -14.72
C HIS A 281 -0.50 6.69 -15.55
N SER A 282 -0.56 6.18 -16.78
CA SER A 282 -1.77 6.21 -17.61
C SER A 282 -2.01 4.83 -18.21
N ALA A 283 -3.22 4.60 -18.71
CA ALA A 283 -3.58 3.38 -19.37
C ALA A 283 -4.59 3.63 -20.48
N SER A 284 -4.51 2.84 -21.55
CA SER A 284 -5.49 2.86 -22.64
C SER A 284 -5.69 1.46 -23.21
N PHE A 285 -6.84 1.22 -23.81
CA PHE A 285 -7.16 -0.06 -24.43
C PHE A 285 -6.74 -0.09 -25.90
N SER A 286 -6.57 -1.28 -26.46
CA SER A 286 -6.54 -1.43 -27.91
C SER A 286 -7.90 -1.09 -28.53
N PRO A 287 -7.95 -0.63 -29.80
CA PRO A 287 -9.20 -0.39 -30.52
C PRO A 287 -10.20 -1.57 -30.50
N ASP A 288 -9.69 -2.81 -30.51
CA ASP A 288 -10.52 -4.02 -30.41
C ASP A 288 -10.91 -4.42 -28.97
N SER A 289 -10.48 -3.64 -27.97
CA SER A 289 -10.75 -3.85 -26.53
C SER A 289 -10.12 -5.11 -25.92
N LYS A 290 -9.19 -5.78 -26.62
CA LYS A 290 -8.58 -7.05 -26.19
C LYS A 290 -7.22 -6.90 -25.51
N SER A 291 -6.61 -5.72 -25.58
CA SER A 291 -5.34 -5.43 -24.92
C SER A 291 -5.45 -4.18 -24.06
N LEU A 292 -4.71 -4.15 -22.96
CA LEU A 292 -4.53 -2.97 -22.12
C LEU A 292 -3.07 -2.53 -22.18
N TYR A 293 -2.85 -1.26 -22.47
CA TYR A 293 -1.55 -0.62 -22.45
C TYR A 293 -1.44 0.25 -21.20
N VAL A 294 -0.30 0.16 -20.52
CA VAL A 294 -0.03 0.94 -19.30
C VAL A 294 1.35 1.56 -19.42
N SER A 295 1.46 2.84 -19.09
CA SER A 295 2.71 3.58 -19.04
C SER A 295 3.13 3.92 -17.61
N SER A 296 4.43 4.02 -17.38
CA SER A 296 5.04 4.67 -16.21
C SER A 296 5.86 5.88 -16.67
N GLY A 297 5.29 7.07 -16.57
CA GLY A 297 5.94 8.35 -16.85
C GLY A 297 6.75 8.85 -15.66
N PHE A 298 7.93 9.41 -15.93
CA PHE A 298 8.88 9.82 -14.90
C PHE A 298 9.12 11.33 -14.87
N TRP A 299 9.15 11.91 -13.66
CA TRP A 299 9.63 13.27 -13.38
C TRP A 299 11.02 13.19 -12.75
N ARG A 300 12.05 13.38 -13.59
CA ARG A 300 13.49 13.52 -13.24
C ARG A 300 14.13 12.31 -12.56
N ALA A 301 15.18 11.77 -13.22
CA ALA A 301 16.15 10.74 -12.83
C ALA A 301 16.82 10.89 -11.44
N LEU A 302 16.08 11.14 -10.37
CA LEU A 302 16.62 11.26 -9.02
C LEU A 302 16.98 9.88 -8.43
N ASP A 303 16.27 8.83 -8.84
CA ASP A 303 16.41 7.48 -8.26
C ASP A 303 16.71 6.40 -9.32
N GLY A 304 17.24 6.78 -10.50
CA GLY A 304 17.74 5.85 -11.52
C GLY A 304 16.77 4.77 -12.03
N ARG A 305 15.45 5.05 -12.09
CA ARG A 305 14.44 4.14 -12.70
C ARG A 305 13.77 4.78 -13.91
N CYS A 306 13.51 3.94 -14.91
CA CYS A 306 13.24 4.35 -16.28
C CYS A 306 11.78 4.08 -16.68
N ALA A 307 11.25 4.94 -17.55
CA ALA A 307 9.88 4.88 -18.02
C ALA A 307 9.66 3.63 -18.87
N LYS A 308 8.54 2.94 -18.65
CA LYS A 308 8.18 1.72 -19.37
C LYS A 308 6.78 1.81 -19.97
N LEU A 309 6.60 1.17 -21.12
CA LEU A 309 5.32 0.94 -21.77
C LEU A 309 5.07 -0.55 -21.84
N VAL A 310 3.93 -1.00 -21.32
CA VAL A 310 3.62 -2.43 -21.15
C VAL A 310 2.25 -2.74 -21.75
N GLN A 311 2.15 -3.82 -22.51
CA GLN A 311 0.89 -4.39 -22.99
C GLN A 311 0.49 -5.60 -22.12
N TYR A 312 -0.80 -5.71 -21.81
CA TYR A 312 -1.44 -6.86 -21.19
C TYR A 312 -2.50 -7.43 -22.15
N ASP A 313 -2.56 -8.75 -22.27
CA ASP A 313 -3.60 -9.47 -23.02
C ASP A 313 -4.81 -9.71 -22.12
N LEU A 314 -5.93 -9.07 -22.43
CA LEU A 314 -7.16 -9.12 -21.62
C LEU A 314 -7.99 -10.38 -21.85
N GLU A 315 -7.61 -11.22 -22.82
CA GLU A 315 -8.19 -12.53 -23.10
C GLU A 315 -7.38 -13.68 -22.46
N ALA A 316 -6.20 -13.39 -21.92
CA ALA A 316 -5.37 -14.39 -21.26
C ALA A 316 -6.01 -14.88 -19.95
N THR A 317 -5.80 -16.16 -19.61
CA THR A 317 -6.24 -16.74 -18.33
C THR A 317 -5.57 -16.08 -17.13
N ASP A 318 -4.32 -15.65 -17.29
CA ASP A 318 -3.56 -14.88 -16.31
C ASP A 318 -3.09 -13.59 -16.98
N ILE A 319 -3.93 -12.55 -16.87
CA ILE A 319 -3.68 -11.24 -17.49
C ILE A 319 -2.34 -10.68 -17.00
N ILE A 320 -1.99 -10.84 -15.72
CA ILE A 320 -0.78 -10.26 -15.14
C ILE A 320 0.48 -10.91 -15.72
N LYS A 321 0.50 -12.25 -15.86
CA LYS A 321 1.61 -12.95 -16.52
C LYS A 321 1.67 -12.75 -18.03
N SER A 322 0.59 -12.26 -18.64
CA SER A 322 0.56 -12.00 -20.09
C SER A 322 1.40 -10.78 -20.50
N HIS A 323 1.85 -9.97 -19.53
CA HIS A 323 2.49 -8.69 -19.79
C HIS A 323 3.67 -8.78 -20.75
N HIS A 324 3.85 -7.74 -21.54
CA HIS A 324 4.97 -7.57 -22.46
C HIS A 324 5.46 -6.13 -22.41
N VAL A 325 6.73 -5.93 -22.04
CA VAL A 325 7.38 -4.62 -22.09
C VAL A 325 7.66 -4.28 -23.56
N ILE A 326 7.01 -3.24 -24.04
CA ILE A 326 7.14 -2.72 -25.42
C ILE A 326 8.33 -1.77 -25.51
N TYR A 327 8.46 -0.91 -24.51
CA TYR A 327 9.50 0.10 -24.45
C TYR A 327 9.98 0.25 -23.01
N ASP A 328 11.29 0.38 -22.88
CA ASP A 328 12.01 0.67 -21.64
C ASP A 328 13.06 1.72 -21.99
N ASN A 329 13.01 2.88 -21.33
CA ASN A 329 13.93 3.96 -21.63
C ASN A 329 15.26 3.89 -20.86
N SER A 330 15.61 2.77 -20.24
CA SER A 330 16.95 2.54 -19.67
C SER A 330 18.05 2.54 -20.74
N LYS A 331 19.19 3.20 -20.44
CA LYS A 331 20.32 3.28 -21.38
C LYS A 331 21.07 1.95 -21.51
N ASP A 332 21.12 1.16 -20.45
CA ASP A 332 21.83 -0.12 -20.37
C ASP A 332 20.93 -1.34 -20.70
N GLY A 333 19.62 -1.12 -20.91
CA GLY A 333 18.64 -2.17 -21.16
C GLY A 333 18.49 -3.14 -19.99
N SER A 334 18.95 -2.75 -18.79
CA SER A 334 18.94 -3.61 -17.62
C SER A 334 18.26 -2.89 -16.46
N ASP A 335 17.31 -3.56 -15.83
CA ASP A 335 16.49 -3.09 -14.71
C ASP A 335 17.34 -3.00 -13.40
N ARG A 336 18.57 -2.50 -13.50
CA ARG A 336 19.60 -2.53 -12.45
C ARG A 336 19.43 -1.38 -11.46
N GLY A 337 18.28 -1.36 -10.81
CA GLY A 337 18.09 -0.65 -9.54
C GLY A 337 18.29 0.87 -9.63
N PRO A 338 18.46 1.55 -8.49
CA PRO A 338 18.27 2.99 -8.37
C PRO A 338 19.34 3.89 -9.02
N ASN A 339 20.16 3.35 -9.93
CA ASN A 339 21.25 4.07 -10.61
C ASN A 339 21.22 3.93 -12.14
N SER A 340 20.16 3.36 -12.74
CA SER A 340 20.08 3.24 -14.21
C SER A 340 19.93 4.63 -14.85
N GLU A 341 20.83 4.97 -15.76
CA GLU A 341 20.69 6.18 -16.56
C GLU A 341 19.53 6.01 -17.55
N CYS A 342 18.55 6.90 -17.50
CA CYS A 342 17.44 6.88 -18.44
C CYS A 342 17.72 7.75 -19.67
N ARG A 343 17.22 7.29 -20.82
CA ARG A 343 17.07 8.08 -22.03
C ARG A 343 16.03 9.16 -21.79
N SER A 344 16.08 10.15 -22.66
CA SER A 344 15.36 11.40 -22.47
C SER A 344 13.94 11.37 -23.06
N GLU A 345 13.65 10.32 -23.84
CA GLU A 345 12.38 9.91 -24.42
C GLU A 345 11.59 9.08 -23.40
N GLY A 346 10.66 9.73 -22.69
CA GLY A 346 9.77 9.09 -21.73
C GLY A 346 8.44 8.70 -22.37
N VAL A 347 7.61 7.97 -21.62
CA VAL A 347 6.24 7.64 -22.03
C VAL A 347 5.24 8.21 -21.04
N GLY A 348 4.27 8.96 -21.54
CA GLY A 348 3.21 9.58 -20.76
C GLY A 348 1.85 8.99 -21.03
N ASP A 349 0.87 9.86 -21.21
CA ASP A 349 -0.52 9.48 -21.49
C ASP A 349 -0.67 8.73 -22.81
N ILE A 350 -1.68 7.89 -22.90
CA ILE A 350 -1.93 6.99 -24.04
C ILE A 350 -3.34 7.25 -24.55
N GLN A 351 -3.49 7.58 -25.84
CA GLN A 351 -4.81 7.82 -26.46
C GLN A 351 -4.91 7.13 -27.82
N ILE A 352 -6.07 6.53 -28.09
CA ILE A 352 -6.41 5.97 -29.40
C ILE A 352 -6.69 7.11 -30.37
N GLY A 353 -6.05 7.10 -31.53
CA GLY A 353 -6.33 8.01 -32.64
C GLY A 353 -7.53 7.56 -33.49
N PRO A 354 -8.23 8.48 -34.18
CA PRO A 354 -9.25 8.12 -35.16
C PRO A 354 -8.76 7.16 -36.26
N ASP A 355 -7.45 7.11 -36.52
CA ASP A 355 -6.84 6.18 -37.47
C ASP A 355 -6.61 4.76 -36.89
N GLY A 356 -7.07 4.49 -35.67
CA GLY A 356 -6.95 3.20 -34.99
C GLY A 356 -5.57 2.91 -34.42
N LYS A 357 -4.66 3.89 -34.39
CA LYS A 357 -3.34 3.75 -33.76
C LYS A 357 -3.37 4.22 -32.30
N LEU A 358 -2.37 3.82 -31.52
CA LEU A 358 -2.15 4.40 -30.20
C LEU A 358 -1.06 5.46 -30.27
N TYR A 359 -1.33 6.62 -29.69
CA TYR A 359 -0.39 7.71 -29.52
C TYR A 359 -0.01 7.83 -28.06
N ILE A 360 1.29 7.96 -27.80
CA ILE A 360 1.84 8.05 -26.46
C ILE A 360 2.60 9.36 -26.33
N SER A 361 2.27 10.12 -25.28
CA SER A 361 2.88 11.43 -25.06
C SER A 361 4.35 11.32 -24.64
N ASN A 362 5.14 12.32 -25.05
CA ASN A 362 6.57 12.40 -24.77
C ASN A 362 6.91 13.84 -24.35
N HIS A 363 6.81 14.09 -23.05
CA HIS A 363 6.82 15.44 -22.52
C HIS A 363 8.09 16.23 -22.89
N GLY A 364 7.87 17.48 -23.31
CA GLY A 364 8.91 18.42 -23.71
C GLY A 364 9.50 18.14 -25.10
N ARG A 365 8.91 17.21 -25.87
CA ARG A 365 9.40 16.81 -27.20
C ARG A 365 8.46 17.26 -28.31
N LYS A 366 9.01 17.32 -29.52
CA LYS A 366 8.27 17.62 -30.76
C LYS A 366 7.57 16.40 -31.36
N TYR A 367 7.56 15.27 -30.67
CA TYR A 367 7.03 14.03 -31.22
C TYR A 367 6.19 13.29 -30.19
N LEU A 368 5.18 12.54 -30.66
CA LEU A 368 4.54 11.45 -29.93
C LEU A 368 5.19 10.13 -30.34
N HIS A 369 5.18 9.14 -29.45
CA HIS A 369 5.41 7.75 -29.85
C HIS A 369 4.12 7.17 -30.42
N VAL A 370 4.23 6.17 -31.30
CA VAL A 370 3.09 5.59 -31.99
C VAL A 370 3.18 4.07 -31.96
N ILE A 371 2.08 3.39 -31.63
CA ILE A 371 1.91 1.96 -31.95
C ILE A 371 0.96 1.90 -33.13
N THR A 372 1.44 1.43 -34.29
CA THR A 372 0.68 1.49 -35.54
C THR A 372 -0.32 0.35 -35.69
N ASN A 373 -0.13 -0.75 -34.97
CA ASN A 373 -0.97 -1.94 -35.00
C ASN A 373 -1.35 -2.41 -33.58
N PRO A 374 -2.07 -1.60 -32.79
CA PRO A 374 -2.32 -1.84 -31.36
C PRO A 374 -3.23 -3.06 -31.05
N ASN A 375 -3.75 -3.75 -32.06
CA ASN A 375 -4.46 -5.02 -31.86
C ASN A 375 -3.52 -6.23 -31.91
N GLU A 376 -2.30 -6.07 -32.44
CA GLU A 376 -1.30 -7.13 -32.43
C GLU A 376 -0.73 -7.34 -31.03
N LYS A 377 -0.16 -8.52 -30.78
CA LYS A 377 0.37 -8.90 -29.47
C LYS A 377 1.89 -9.10 -29.53
N ARG A 378 2.58 -8.76 -28.44
CA ARG A 378 4.00 -9.07 -28.21
C ARG A 378 4.89 -8.56 -29.36
N GLN A 379 5.77 -9.42 -29.88
CA GLN A 379 6.78 -9.10 -30.92
C GLN A 379 6.18 -8.68 -32.27
N ARG A 380 4.87 -8.82 -32.49
CA ARG A 380 4.20 -8.34 -33.71
C ARG A 380 3.82 -6.87 -33.64
N LEU A 381 3.91 -6.25 -32.45
CA LEU A 381 3.69 -4.82 -32.28
C LEU A 381 4.75 -4.01 -33.04
N ASP A 382 4.28 -3.02 -33.78
CA ASP A 382 5.10 -1.99 -34.43
C ASP A 382 5.04 -0.71 -33.59
N PHE A 383 6.01 -0.59 -32.69
CA PHE A 383 6.23 0.60 -31.86
C PHE A 383 7.25 1.52 -32.53
N GLN A 384 6.81 2.74 -32.83
CA GLN A 384 7.60 3.79 -33.45
C GLN A 384 7.96 4.85 -32.41
N LEU A 385 9.24 4.89 -32.04
CA LEU A 385 9.80 5.94 -31.21
C LEU A 385 9.78 7.26 -32.00
N ASN A 386 9.15 8.31 -31.48
CA ASN A 386 9.00 9.62 -32.14
C ASN A 386 8.28 9.50 -33.50
N GLY A 387 7.23 8.68 -33.56
CA GLY A 387 6.51 8.35 -34.80
C GLY A 387 5.58 9.44 -35.36
N ALA A 388 5.21 10.47 -34.59
CA ALA A 388 4.35 11.55 -35.07
C ALA A 388 4.84 12.94 -34.61
N ASP A 389 5.11 13.84 -35.56
CA ASP A 389 5.50 15.24 -35.31
C ASP A 389 4.30 16.06 -34.84
N VAL A 390 4.47 16.89 -33.81
CA VAL A 390 3.43 17.77 -33.24
C VAL A 390 3.54 19.23 -33.70
N GLY A 391 4.46 19.50 -34.64
CA GLY A 391 4.63 20.78 -35.32
C GLY A 391 5.54 21.75 -34.56
N SER A 392 5.06 22.99 -34.42
CA SER A 392 5.84 24.06 -33.78
C SER A 392 5.83 24.01 -32.26
N GLY A 393 4.86 23.31 -31.66
CA GLY A 393 4.73 23.14 -30.21
C GLY A 393 5.54 21.98 -29.62
N VAL A 394 5.25 21.64 -28.37
CA VAL A 394 5.82 20.47 -27.68
C VAL A 394 4.74 19.68 -26.94
N SER A 395 4.89 18.35 -26.91
CA SER A 395 4.02 17.43 -26.20
C SER A 395 4.12 17.63 -24.68
N SER A 396 3.00 17.49 -23.96
CA SER A 396 2.96 17.37 -22.49
C SER A 396 2.83 15.90 -22.04
N TRP A 397 2.68 15.67 -20.73
CA TRP A 397 2.40 14.34 -20.21
C TRP A 397 0.99 13.85 -20.47
N ARG A 398 0.07 14.71 -20.92
CA ARG A 398 -1.36 14.46 -21.08
C ARG A 398 -1.79 14.58 -22.54
N LEU A 399 -2.72 13.74 -22.95
CA LEU A 399 -3.39 13.81 -24.25
C LEU A 399 -4.87 14.20 -24.06
N PRO A 400 -5.55 14.63 -25.12
CA PRO A 400 -6.95 15.01 -25.03
C PRO A 400 -7.84 13.82 -24.65
N ASN A 401 -8.91 14.09 -23.92
CA ASN A 401 -9.87 13.05 -23.51
C ASN A 401 -11.15 13.09 -24.37
N PHE A 402 -11.66 11.91 -24.71
CA PHE A 402 -12.77 11.72 -25.65
C PHE A 402 -13.73 10.65 -25.13
N VAL A 403 -14.90 10.55 -25.79
CA VAL A 403 -15.78 9.39 -25.62
C VAL A 403 -15.14 8.17 -26.31
N GLU A 404 -14.71 7.18 -25.53
CA GLU A 404 -13.84 6.09 -26.03
C GLU A 404 -14.49 5.20 -27.11
N SER A 405 -15.83 5.11 -27.12
CA SER A 405 -16.57 4.37 -28.15
C SER A 405 -16.48 4.98 -29.55
N LEU A 406 -15.98 6.22 -29.69
CA LEU A 406 -15.71 6.84 -31.01
C LEU A 406 -14.58 6.13 -31.78
N PHE A 407 -13.70 5.43 -31.06
CA PHE A 407 -12.56 4.72 -31.66
C PHE A 407 -12.84 3.26 -32.00
N ARG A 408 -14.11 2.84 -31.89
CA ARG A 408 -14.56 1.52 -32.31
C ARG A 408 -14.90 1.53 -33.80
N GLY A 409 -14.49 0.49 -34.53
CA GLY A 409 -15.03 0.22 -35.86
C GLY A 409 -16.54 0.06 -35.79
N LEU A 410 -17.29 0.89 -36.51
CA LEU A 410 -18.75 0.89 -36.50
C LEU A 410 -19.28 -0.48 -36.92
N GLY A 411 -20.04 -1.12 -36.03
CA GLY A 411 -20.69 -2.40 -36.34
C GLY A 411 -20.72 -3.34 -35.15
N THR A 412 -21.66 -3.13 -34.25
CA THR A 412 -22.48 -4.17 -33.61
C THR A 412 -23.50 -3.41 -32.76
N GLU A 413 -24.71 -3.29 -33.31
CA GLU A 413 -25.87 -2.90 -32.51
C GLU A 413 -26.01 -3.94 -31.40
N THR A 414 -25.69 -3.54 -30.17
CA THR A 414 -25.94 -4.41 -29.03
C THR A 414 -27.38 -4.11 -28.65
N SER A 415 -28.33 -4.94 -29.08
CA SER A 415 -29.73 -4.73 -28.71
C SER A 415 -29.84 -4.69 -27.18
N CYS A 416 -30.19 -3.54 -26.60
CA CYS A 416 -30.60 -3.48 -25.21
C CYS A 416 -32.04 -4.00 -25.15
N PRO A 417 -32.32 -5.16 -24.54
CA PRO A 417 -33.68 -5.57 -24.21
C PRO A 417 -34.35 -4.48 -23.37
N GLN A 418 -35.64 -4.23 -23.62
CA GLN A 418 -36.44 -3.31 -22.83
C GLN A 418 -36.71 -3.88 -21.43
N SER A 419 -36.78 -3.00 -20.42
CA SER A 419 -36.99 -3.36 -19.02
C SER A 419 -38.42 -3.14 -18.56
N SER A 420 -38.95 -4.00 -17.66
CA SER A 420 -40.31 -3.89 -17.13
C SER A 420 -40.43 -3.01 -15.87
N GLY A 421 -39.30 -2.63 -15.26
CA GLY A 421 -39.26 -1.72 -14.11
C GLY A 421 -39.50 -2.41 -12.75
N GLU A 422 -39.34 -3.73 -12.69
CA GLU A 422 -39.45 -4.48 -11.45
C GLU A 422 -38.21 -4.34 -10.55
N VAL A 423 -38.45 -4.12 -9.25
CA VAL A 423 -37.43 -4.02 -8.22
C VAL A 423 -37.86 -4.82 -6.99
N SER A 424 -36.90 -5.49 -6.37
CA SER A 424 -37.00 -6.06 -5.03
C SER A 424 -35.67 -5.85 -4.31
N PHE A 425 -35.58 -6.27 -3.05
CA PHE A 425 -34.30 -6.32 -2.36
C PHE A 425 -34.22 -7.45 -1.36
N VAL A 426 -32.99 -7.87 -1.07
CA VAL A 426 -32.63 -8.79 0.01
C VAL A 426 -31.76 -8.08 1.03
N TYR A 427 -31.74 -8.60 2.25
CA TYR A 427 -30.90 -8.10 3.33
C TYR A 427 -30.37 -9.26 4.17
N GLU A 428 -29.18 -9.06 4.73
CA GLU A 428 -28.49 -10.03 5.57
C GLU A 428 -27.80 -9.33 6.75
N ASN A 429 -27.47 -10.12 7.78
CA ASN A 429 -26.83 -9.67 9.02
C ASN A 429 -27.63 -8.63 9.81
N THR A 430 -28.57 -9.09 10.63
CA THR A 430 -29.49 -8.24 11.39
C THR A 430 -29.10 -8.04 12.86
N CYS A 431 -27.80 -8.07 13.16
CA CYS A 431 -27.30 -7.96 14.53
C CYS A 431 -26.96 -6.51 14.88
N PHE A 432 -27.44 -6.04 16.03
CA PHE A 432 -27.16 -4.68 16.49
C PHE A 432 -25.64 -4.40 16.55
N SER A 433 -25.26 -3.16 16.22
CA SER A 433 -23.87 -2.71 16.10
C SER A 433 -23.03 -3.39 15.00
N GLN A 434 -23.62 -4.27 14.17
CA GLN A 434 -22.99 -4.80 12.97
C GLN A 434 -23.57 -4.16 11.70
N ASN A 435 -22.84 -4.29 10.59
CA ASN A 435 -23.33 -3.86 9.27
C ASN A 435 -24.41 -4.80 8.77
N THR A 436 -25.65 -4.33 8.68
CA THR A 436 -26.69 -4.97 7.87
C THR A 436 -26.42 -4.67 6.41
N SER A 437 -26.28 -5.72 5.60
CA SER A 437 -26.07 -5.60 4.16
C SER A 437 -27.41 -5.61 3.45
N PHE A 438 -27.59 -4.69 2.50
CA PHE A 438 -28.73 -4.64 1.61
C PHE A 438 -28.26 -4.82 0.17
N GLN A 439 -29.07 -5.49 -0.65
CA GLN A 439 -28.80 -5.66 -2.07
C GLN A 439 -30.09 -5.41 -2.86
N ALA A 440 -30.06 -4.41 -3.73
CA ALA A 440 -31.13 -4.18 -4.70
C ALA A 440 -31.10 -5.28 -5.78
N ASP A 441 -32.25 -5.87 -6.05
CA ASP A 441 -32.46 -6.84 -7.11
C ASP A 441 -33.33 -6.19 -8.20
N LEU A 442 -32.65 -5.72 -9.24
CA LEU A 442 -33.23 -5.05 -10.41
C LEU A 442 -33.50 -6.10 -11.49
N LYS A 443 -34.69 -6.71 -11.46
CA LYS A 443 -35.02 -7.91 -12.26
C LYS A 443 -34.76 -7.78 -13.77
N ASP A 444 -34.84 -6.56 -14.33
CA ASP A 444 -34.73 -6.34 -15.78
C ASP A 444 -33.52 -5.51 -16.24
N ASN A 445 -32.59 -5.19 -15.34
CA ASN A 445 -31.30 -4.56 -15.68
C ASN A 445 -31.40 -3.29 -16.56
N GLY A 446 -32.49 -2.51 -16.51
CA GLY A 446 -32.53 -1.19 -17.17
C GLY A 446 -31.57 -0.19 -16.50
N PRO A 447 -31.26 0.95 -17.14
CA PRO A 447 -30.49 2.00 -16.49
C PRO A 447 -31.37 2.64 -15.40
N TYR A 448 -31.22 2.14 -14.17
CA TYR A 448 -31.94 2.60 -13.00
C TYR A 448 -30.96 2.96 -11.88
N SER A 449 -31.25 4.02 -11.15
CA SER A 449 -30.64 4.29 -9.86
C SER A 449 -31.62 3.96 -8.72
N VAL A 450 -31.10 3.92 -7.50
CA VAL A 450 -31.87 3.61 -6.31
C VAL A 450 -31.74 4.68 -5.24
N SER A 451 -32.70 4.73 -4.34
CA SER A 451 -32.63 5.48 -3.08
C SER A 451 -33.22 4.62 -1.97
N TRP A 452 -32.47 4.47 -0.89
CA TRP A 452 -32.84 3.74 0.31
C TRP A 452 -33.25 4.72 1.42
N ASP A 453 -34.24 4.32 2.21
CA ASP A 453 -34.51 4.84 3.55
C ASP A 453 -34.58 3.64 4.50
N PHE A 454 -33.70 3.58 5.49
CA PHE A 454 -33.57 2.45 6.42
C PHE A 454 -34.59 2.50 7.57
N GLY A 455 -35.41 3.56 7.67
CA GLY A 455 -36.42 3.73 8.72
C GLY A 455 -35.83 4.04 10.10
N ASP A 456 -34.54 4.39 10.16
CA ASP A 456 -33.73 4.63 11.36
C ASP A 456 -33.21 6.08 11.43
N PRO A 457 -34.06 7.08 11.68
CA PRO A 457 -33.71 8.51 11.61
C PRO A 457 -32.69 8.96 12.66
N LYS A 458 -32.41 8.15 13.68
CA LYS A 458 -31.39 8.45 14.70
C LYS A 458 -29.99 8.03 14.27
N SER A 459 -29.88 7.20 13.23
CA SER A 459 -28.57 6.83 12.67
C SER A 459 -27.96 7.99 11.90
N ALA A 460 -26.62 8.00 11.81
CA ALA A 460 -25.88 8.99 11.03
C ALA A 460 -26.02 8.80 9.50
N GLY A 461 -26.68 7.74 9.03
CA GLY A 461 -26.72 7.32 7.63
C GLY A 461 -28.04 6.68 7.23
N ASN A 462 -29.18 7.26 7.62
CA ASN A 462 -30.51 6.69 7.40
C ASN A 462 -30.89 6.47 5.91
N THR A 463 -30.15 7.06 4.97
CA THR A 463 -30.44 6.93 3.54
C THR A 463 -29.18 6.59 2.75
N SER A 464 -29.35 5.97 1.59
CA SER A 464 -28.26 5.66 0.67
C SER A 464 -28.73 5.68 -0.77
N ILE A 465 -27.81 5.91 -1.71
CA ILE A 465 -28.05 5.83 -3.16
C ILE A 465 -27.25 4.68 -3.82
N GLU A 466 -26.56 3.89 -3.01
CA GLU A 466 -25.75 2.76 -3.49
C GLU A 466 -26.66 1.58 -3.84
N LEU A 467 -26.29 0.81 -4.86
CA LEU A 467 -27.03 -0.41 -5.22
C LEU A 467 -27.02 -1.43 -4.07
N ASN A 468 -25.89 -1.53 -3.37
CA ASN A 468 -25.67 -2.51 -2.30
C ASN A 468 -25.08 -1.84 -1.05
N PRO A 469 -25.87 -1.08 -0.28
CA PRO A 469 -25.36 -0.36 0.88
C PRO A 469 -25.17 -1.27 2.09
N LEU A 470 -24.33 -0.81 3.01
CA LEU A 470 -24.26 -1.30 4.38
C LEU A 470 -24.90 -0.25 5.30
N HIS A 471 -25.62 -0.70 6.33
CA HIS A 471 -26.21 0.18 7.34
C HIS A 471 -25.94 -0.34 8.75
N VAL A 472 -25.65 0.57 9.69
CA VAL A 472 -25.53 0.26 11.12
C VAL A 472 -26.68 0.92 11.85
N TYR A 473 -27.55 0.11 12.44
CA TYR A 473 -28.73 0.60 13.13
C TYR A 473 -28.39 1.20 14.50
N SER A 474 -29.08 2.28 14.86
CA SER A 474 -28.86 3.05 16.09
C SER A 474 -29.36 2.34 17.36
N ALA A 475 -30.27 1.38 17.21
CA ALA A 475 -30.79 0.54 18.30
C ALA A 475 -31.28 -0.83 17.77
N PRO A 476 -31.46 -1.83 18.64
CA PRO A 476 -32.28 -2.99 18.31
C PRO A 476 -33.75 -2.58 18.13
N GLY A 477 -34.47 -3.27 17.25
CA GLY A 477 -35.86 -2.92 16.96
C GLY A 477 -36.34 -3.42 15.61
N THR A 478 -37.54 -3.00 15.22
CA THR A 478 -38.11 -3.29 13.89
C THR A 478 -38.22 -2.00 13.11
N TYR A 479 -37.75 -2.03 11.87
CA TYR A 479 -37.60 -0.89 10.98
C TYR A 479 -38.33 -1.16 9.67
N GLU A 480 -39.02 -0.14 9.14
CA GLU A 480 -39.59 -0.19 7.80
C GLU A 480 -38.59 0.38 6.80
N VAL A 481 -37.94 -0.51 6.03
CA VAL A 481 -36.96 -0.11 5.02
C VAL A 481 -37.66 0.08 3.69
N SER A 482 -37.41 1.21 3.02
CA SER A 482 -37.93 1.50 1.68
C SER A 482 -36.80 1.61 0.65
N LEU A 483 -37.05 1.07 -0.54
CA LEU A 483 -36.18 1.16 -1.72
C LEU A 483 -36.98 1.79 -2.86
N THR A 484 -36.57 2.97 -3.30
CA THR A 484 -37.16 3.68 -4.44
C THR A 484 -36.27 3.55 -5.67
N LEU A 485 -36.85 3.09 -6.77
CA LEU A 485 -36.23 2.95 -8.09
C LEU A 485 -36.48 4.21 -8.93
N PHE A 486 -35.43 4.73 -9.58
CA PHE A 486 -35.52 5.86 -10.51
C PHE A 486 -35.13 5.43 -11.92
N SER A 487 -35.95 5.78 -12.90
CA SER A 487 -35.60 5.64 -14.32
C SER A 487 -34.60 6.72 -14.69
N LEU A 488 -33.45 6.34 -15.25
CA LEU A 488 -32.44 7.30 -15.69
C LEU A 488 -32.76 7.96 -17.03
N LYS A 489 -33.69 7.39 -17.80
CA LYS A 489 -34.12 7.97 -19.08
C LYS A 489 -34.89 9.28 -18.89
N ASP A 490 -35.80 9.28 -17.91
CA ASP A 490 -36.69 10.41 -17.62
C ASP A 490 -36.34 11.09 -16.27
N CYS A 491 -35.31 10.61 -15.58
CA CYS A 491 -34.85 11.05 -14.26
C CYS A 491 -35.94 11.15 -13.17
N ARG A 492 -36.87 10.20 -13.15
CA ARG A 492 -38.05 10.20 -12.27
C ARG A 492 -38.22 8.89 -11.49
N PRO A 493 -38.84 8.91 -10.30
CA PRO A 493 -39.15 7.70 -9.57
C PRO A 493 -40.16 6.84 -10.35
N VAL A 494 -39.96 5.53 -10.32
CA VAL A 494 -40.78 4.52 -11.02
C VAL A 494 -41.59 3.72 -10.02
N LYS A 495 -40.94 3.22 -8.97
CA LYS A 495 -41.54 2.30 -7.99
C LYS A 495 -40.82 2.41 -6.66
N THR A 496 -41.57 2.27 -5.58
CA THR A 496 -41.04 2.10 -4.22
C THR A 496 -41.50 0.76 -3.67
N VAL A 497 -40.58 0.02 -3.07
CA VAL A 497 -40.88 -1.24 -2.35
C VAL A 497 -40.45 -1.10 -0.90
N THR A 498 -41.26 -1.63 0.02
CA THR A 498 -40.99 -1.61 1.45
C THR A 498 -40.87 -3.03 1.98
N ARG A 499 -39.98 -3.24 2.96
CA ARG A 499 -39.91 -4.46 3.75
C ARG A 499 -39.58 -4.14 5.20
N THR A 500 -40.17 -4.91 6.10
CA THR A 500 -39.86 -4.87 7.52
C THR A 500 -38.55 -5.60 7.80
N VAL A 501 -37.62 -4.95 8.49
CA VAL A 501 -36.33 -5.50 8.93
C VAL A 501 -36.26 -5.45 10.45
N THR A 502 -35.98 -6.59 11.07
CA THR A 502 -35.85 -6.70 12.54
C THR A 502 -34.40 -6.84 12.92
N ILE A 503 -33.89 -5.88 13.70
CA ILE A 503 -32.54 -5.85 14.25
C ILE A 503 -32.55 -6.41 15.66
N LEU A 504 -31.80 -7.49 15.83
CA LEU A 504 -31.73 -8.26 17.05
C LEU A 504 -30.76 -7.60 18.04
N PRO A 505 -31.09 -7.57 19.34
CA PRO A 505 -30.15 -7.13 20.35
C PRO A 505 -28.96 -8.08 20.37
N ALA A 506 -27.75 -7.52 20.41
CA ALA A 506 -26.51 -8.26 20.54
C ALA A 506 -25.66 -7.58 21.61
N THR A 507 -25.21 -8.37 22.59
CA THR A 507 -24.30 -7.94 23.65
C THR A 507 -22.89 -8.44 23.33
N PRO A 508 -21.90 -7.55 23.16
CA PRO A 508 -20.52 -7.96 22.94
C PRO A 508 -20.07 -8.98 23.98
N VAL A 509 -19.32 -9.99 23.54
CA VAL A 509 -18.70 -11.00 24.40
C VAL A 509 -17.27 -10.53 24.66
N ASP A 510 -16.82 -10.60 25.91
CA ASP A 510 -15.51 -10.14 26.35
C ASP A 510 -14.92 -11.16 27.35
N LEU A 511 -13.83 -11.81 26.96
CA LEU A 511 -13.03 -12.75 27.74
C LEU A 511 -11.99 -12.03 28.61
N GLY A 512 -11.88 -10.71 28.48
CA GLY A 512 -10.92 -9.86 29.15
C GLY A 512 -9.54 -9.86 28.48
N PRO A 513 -8.56 -9.19 29.11
CA PRO A 513 -7.21 -9.07 28.53
C PRO A 513 -6.45 -10.40 28.55
N ASP A 514 -5.40 -10.48 27.72
CA ASP A 514 -4.40 -11.55 27.73
C ASP A 514 -3.80 -11.75 29.13
N ARG A 515 -3.51 -13.00 29.50
CA ARG A 515 -3.05 -13.38 30.84
C ARG A 515 -1.84 -14.30 30.77
N VAL A 516 -1.15 -14.47 31.90
CA VAL A 516 -0.01 -15.40 32.02
C VAL A 516 -0.35 -16.45 33.07
N LEU A 517 -0.08 -17.72 32.77
CA LEU A 517 -0.29 -18.85 33.66
C LEU A 517 0.92 -19.07 34.58
N CYS A 518 0.65 -19.16 35.89
CA CYS A 518 1.62 -19.52 36.92
C CYS A 518 1.52 -21.02 37.25
N GLY A 519 2.51 -21.81 36.83
CA GLY A 519 2.53 -23.25 37.14
C GLY A 519 1.30 -24.00 36.61
N ASN A 520 0.60 -24.73 37.49
CA ASN A 520 -0.58 -25.55 37.16
C ASN A 520 -1.92 -24.87 37.53
N GLU A 521 -1.93 -23.54 37.65
CA GLU A 521 -3.16 -22.78 37.92
C GLU A 521 -4.21 -23.01 36.83
N GLU A 522 -5.48 -23.06 37.26
CA GLU A 522 -6.63 -23.17 36.37
C GLU A 522 -7.25 -21.77 36.20
N ILE A 523 -7.29 -21.28 34.97
CA ILE A 523 -8.01 -20.06 34.64
C ILE A 523 -9.40 -20.44 34.15
N VAL A 524 -10.41 -19.72 34.64
CA VAL A 524 -11.77 -19.78 34.10
C VAL A 524 -11.96 -18.61 33.16
N LEU A 525 -12.15 -18.92 31.88
CA LEU A 525 -12.63 -17.97 30.87
C LEU A 525 -14.15 -17.98 30.93
N ASP A 526 -14.75 -16.81 31.09
CA ASP A 526 -16.19 -16.66 31.28
C ASP A 526 -16.78 -15.84 30.13
N ALA A 527 -17.66 -16.46 29.34
CA ALA A 527 -18.36 -15.83 28.24
C ALA A 527 -19.86 -15.64 28.55
N THR A 528 -20.26 -15.78 29.82
CA THR A 528 -21.67 -15.77 30.23
C THR A 528 -22.36 -14.49 29.75
N SER A 529 -23.43 -14.67 28.99
CA SER A 529 -24.27 -13.57 28.50
C SER A 529 -25.74 -13.95 28.64
N PRO A 530 -26.60 -13.05 29.15
CA PRO A 530 -28.03 -13.32 29.30
C PRO A 530 -28.76 -13.50 27.96
N ALA A 531 -28.15 -13.07 26.84
CA ALA A 531 -28.70 -13.23 25.50
C ALA A 531 -28.21 -14.50 24.78
N ALA A 532 -27.29 -15.26 25.39
CA ALA A 532 -26.68 -16.42 24.76
C ALA A 532 -27.65 -17.62 24.71
N LEU A 533 -27.79 -18.19 23.52
CA LEU A 533 -28.49 -19.46 23.27
C LEU A 533 -27.51 -20.64 23.20
N SER A 534 -26.30 -20.41 22.71
CA SER A 534 -25.27 -21.45 22.67
C SER A 534 -23.85 -20.86 22.65
N TYR A 535 -22.89 -21.70 23.03
CA TYR A 535 -21.47 -21.40 23.05
C TYR A 535 -20.73 -22.42 22.20
N ARG A 536 -19.64 -22.00 21.55
CA ARG A 536 -18.67 -22.91 20.93
C ARG A 536 -17.26 -22.38 21.17
N TRP A 537 -16.50 -23.07 21.99
CA TRP A 537 -15.12 -22.75 22.30
C TRP A 537 -14.14 -23.34 21.29
N SER A 538 -12.89 -22.86 21.35
CA SER A 538 -11.77 -23.35 20.54
C SER A 538 -11.47 -24.84 20.69
N ASP A 539 -11.82 -25.46 21.83
CA ASP A 539 -11.69 -26.88 22.10
C ASP A 539 -12.94 -27.71 21.69
N GLY A 540 -13.95 -27.05 21.13
CA GLY A 540 -15.23 -27.65 20.75
C GLY A 540 -16.26 -27.74 21.88
N SER A 541 -15.92 -27.33 23.11
CA SER A 541 -16.86 -27.32 24.22
C SER A 541 -17.94 -26.24 24.05
N THR A 542 -19.06 -26.38 24.77
CA THR A 542 -20.26 -25.55 24.60
C THR A 542 -20.79 -24.95 25.91
N GLY A 543 -19.99 -24.95 26.98
CA GLY A 543 -20.34 -24.32 28.25
C GLY A 543 -20.26 -22.80 28.19
N ALA A 544 -20.92 -22.08 29.11
CA ALA A 544 -20.76 -20.62 29.23
C ALA A 544 -19.36 -20.21 29.72
N THR A 545 -18.65 -21.15 30.35
CA THR A 545 -17.28 -20.98 30.82
C THR A 545 -16.37 -22.08 30.27
N LEU A 546 -15.09 -21.77 30.12
CA LEU A 546 -14.04 -22.73 29.76
C LEU A 546 -12.93 -22.70 30.80
N LYS A 547 -12.56 -23.88 31.29
CA LYS A 547 -11.45 -24.06 32.23
C LYS A 547 -10.20 -24.44 31.46
N VAL A 548 -9.13 -23.67 31.63
CA VAL A 548 -7.88 -23.82 30.88
C VAL A 548 -6.68 -23.84 31.80
N ARG A 549 -5.70 -24.68 31.47
CA ARG A 549 -4.46 -24.89 32.24
C ARG A 549 -3.20 -24.80 31.39
N GLU A 550 -3.37 -24.78 30.07
CA GLU A 550 -2.24 -24.76 29.13
C GLU A 550 -2.13 -23.39 28.46
N PRO A 551 -0.90 -22.90 28.22
CA PRO A 551 -0.70 -21.70 27.44
C PRO A 551 -1.19 -21.91 26.00
N GLY A 552 -1.76 -20.88 25.41
CA GLY A 552 -2.35 -20.97 24.09
C GLY A 552 -3.33 -19.85 23.79
N LYS A 553 -3.91 -19.92 22.59
CA LYS A 553 -4.94 -19.00 22.12
C LYS A 553 -6.30 -19.66 22.29
N TYR A 554 -7.18 -19.01 23.04
CA TYR A 554 -8.53 -19.48 23.29
C TYR A 554 -9.53 -18.48 22.72
N TRP A 555 -10.60 -18.97 22.12
CA TRP A 555 -11.67 -18.14 21.59
C TRP A 555 -13.02 -18.80 21.84
N VAL A 556 -14.07 -17.97 21.90
CA VAL A 556 -15.46 -18.41 22.01
C VAL A 556 -16.28 -17.79 20.89
N GLU A 557 -17.19 -18.57 20.32
CA GLU A 557 -18.31 -18.08 19.50
C GLU A 557 -19.59 -18.22 20.32
N VAL A 558 -20.31 -17.12 20.51
CA VAL A 558 -21.59 -17.08 21.24
C VAL A 558 -22.70 -16.76 20.25
N ASP A 559 -23.71 -17.63 20.20
CA ASP A 559 -24.92 -17.40 19.42
C ASP A 559 -25.98 -16.71 20.30
N GLN A 560 -26.39 -15.51 19.91
CA GLN A 560 -27.43 -14.73 20.58
C GLN A 560 -28.65 -14.58 19.65
N GLY A 561 -29.29 -15.68 19.28
CA GLY A 561 -30.51 -15.67 18.46
C GLY A 561 -30.26 -15.49 16.97
N GLY A 562 -29.17 -16.05 16.45
CA GLY A 562 -28.70 -15.88 15.07
C GLY A 562 -27.51 -14.92 14.97
N CYS A 563 -27.27 -14.12 16.02
CA CYS A 563 -26.10 -13.25 16.13
C CYS A 563 -24.90 -13.99 16.69
N LYS A 564 -23.94 -14.31 15.82
CA LYS A 564 -22.70 -14.98 16.19
C LYS A 564 -21.63 -13.96 16.52
N LEU A 565 -21.29 -13.87 17.80
CA LEU A 565 -20.25 -12.99 18.32
C LEU A 565 -19.02 -13.81 18.69
N ARG A 566 -17.84 -13.22 18.54
CA ARG A 566 -16.57 -13.88 18.88
C ARG A 566 -15.70 -12.98 19.71
N ASP A 567 -14.95 -13.61 20.60
CA ASP A 567 -13.84 -12.98 21.28
C ASP A 567 -12.68 -13.96 21.50
N GLU A 568 -11.48 -13.43 21.71
CA GLU A 568 -10.23 -14.15 21.81
C GLU A 568 -9.37 -13.65 22.97
N VAL A 569 -8.75 -14.58 23.68
CA VAL A 569 -7.76 -14.30 24.72
C VAL A 569 -6.53 -15.19 24.54
N ARG A 570 -5.35 -14.64 24.82
CA ARG A 570 -4.09 -15.40 24.81
C ARG A 570 -3.60 -15.63 26.22
N LEU A 571 -3.23 -16.88 26.49
CA LEU A 571 -2.62 -17.30 27.73
C LEU A 571 -1.14 -17.61 27.49
N GLY A 572 -0.26 -16.79 28.05
CA GLY A 572 1.18 -17.01 28.06
C GLY A 572 1.60 -17.96 29.17
N LYS A 573 2.81 -18.51 29.08
CA LYS A 573 3.48 -19.22 30.18
C LYS A 573 4.45 -18.26 30.86
N ALA A 574 4.45 -18.21 32.18
CA ALA A 574 5.46 -17.42 32.89
C ALA A 574 6.85 -18.04 32.71
N GLU A 575 7.82 -17.20 32.37
CA GLU A 575 9.23 -17.58 32.32
C GLU A 575 9.84 -17.52 33.72
N GLU A 576 10.67 -18.51 34.07
CA GLU A 576 11.43 -18.48 35.31
C GLU A 576 12.48 -17.35 35.26
N ILE A 577 12.76 -16.74 36.42
CA ILE A 577 13.77 -15.68 36.50
C ILE A 577 15.16 -16.33 36.56
N THR A 578 15.91 -16.27 35.45
CA THR A 578 17.29 -16.78 35.37
C THR A 578 18.36 -15.67 35.46
N ALA A 579 17.94 -14.42 35.66
CA ALA A 579 18.85 -13.28 35.72
C ALA A 579 19.84 -13.39 36.90
N SER A 580 21.12 -13.14 36.63
CA SER A 580 22.20 -13.11 37.62
C SER A 580 22.99 -11.81 37.48
N ILE A 581 23.25 -11.14 38.60
CA ILE A 581 23.94 -9.84 38.64
C ILE A 581 25.48 -9.94 38.70
N GLY A 582 26.04 -11.15 38.54
CA GLY A 582 27.48 -11.41 38.54
C GLY A 582 28.03 -12.03 39.83
N ARG A 583 29.36 -12.16 39.90
CA ARG A 583 30.09 -12.68 41.08
C ARG A 583 30.78 -11.53 41.83
N ASP A 584 31.19 -11.79 43.07
CA ASP A 584 31.97 -10.85 43.87
C ASP A 584 33.19 -10.33 43.10
N THR A 585 33.36 -9.01 43.08
CA THR A 585 34.31 -8.32 42.19
C THR A 585 35.06 -7.21 42.92
N VAL A 586 36.30 -6.97 42.52
CA VAL A 586 37.14 -5.86 42.99
C VAL A 586 37.19 -4.76 41.92
N LEU A 587 37.01 -3.52 42.32
CA LEU A 587 37.15 -2.33 41.47
C LEU A 587 38.32 -1.47 41.96
N CYS A 588 39.00 -0.80 41.05
CA CYS A 588 39.95 0.25 41.40
C CYS A 588 39.22 1.57 41.66
N VAL A 589 39.79 2.45 42.49
CA VAL A 589 39.30 3.82 42.67
C VAL A 589 39.10 4.49 41.30
N GLY A 590 37.89 5.01 41.06
CA GLY A 590 37.50 5.66 39.80
C GLY A 590 36.84 4.74 38.76
N GLN A 591 36.87 3.41 38.94
CA GLN A 591 36.16 2.47 38.07
C GLN A 591 34.67 2.36 38.45
N ARG A 592 33.86 1.95 37.47
CA ARG A 592 32.42 1.73 37.63
C ARG A 592 32.02 0.38 37.04
N LEU A 593 31.04 -0.27 37.65
CA LEU A 593 30.48 -1.55 37.21
C LEU A 593 28.96 -1.41 37.04
N THR A 594 28.42 -1.94 35.94
CA THR A 594 26.97 -2.05 35.75
C THR A 594 26.51 -3.45 36.11
N LEU A 595 25.71 -3.55 37.18
CA LEU A 595 24.99 -4.77 37.53
C LEU A 595 23.72 -4.84 36.69
N ASP A 596 23.53 -5.92 35.95
CA ASP A 596 22.39 -6.12 35.05
C ASP A 596 21.50 -7.25 35.57
N ALA A 597 20.29 -6.90 36.02
CA ALA A 597 19.30 -7.84 36.54
C ALA A 597 18.18 -8.12 35.51
N THR A 598 18.32 -7.66 34.26
CA THR A 598 17.23 -7.65 33.27
C THR A 598 16.58 -9.03 33.09
N SER A 599 15.25 -9.07 33.25
CA SER A 599 14.39 -10.22 32.96
C SER A 599 13.09 -9.74 32.29
N PRO A 600 12.59 -10.39 31.22
CA PRO A 600 11.36 -9.99 30.53
C PRO A 600 10.15 -9.92 31.47
N GLY A 601 9.37 -8.83 31.39
CA GLY A 601 8.14 -8.65 32.17
C GLY A 601 8.34 -8.59 33.70
N ALA A 602 9.58 -8.41 34.18
CA ALA A 602 9.90 -8.35 35.60
C ALA A 602 9.98 -6.90 36.12
N SER A 603 9.78 -6.77 37.43
CA SER A 603 9.99 -5.58 38.23
C SER A 603 11.17 -5.80 39.18
N TYR A 604 11.85 -4.72 39.55
CA TYR A 604 13.11 -4.76 40.29
C TYR A 604 13.01 -3.91 41.55
N GLU A 605 13.63 -4.39 42.63
CA GLU A 605 13.79 -3.66 43.88
C GLU A 605 15.20 -3.90 44.41
N TRP A 606 16.06 -2.89 44.25
CA TRP A 606 17.43 -2.91 44.77
C TRP A 606 17.46 -2.51 46.25
N SER A 607 18.47 -2.96 47.00
CA SER A 607 18.64 -2.63 48.43
C SER A 607 18.77 -1.13 48.73
N ASN A 608 19.12 -0.31 47.73
CA ASN A 608 19.17 1.15 47.80
C ASN A 608 17.86 1.84 47.37
N GLY A 609 16.80 1.08 47.08
CA GLY A 609 15.49 1.57 46.64
C GLY A 609 15.35 1.80 45.13
N ASN A 610 16.39 1.55 44.33
CA ASN A 610 16.30 1.66 42.86
C ASN A 610 15.35 0.59 42.28
N ARG A 611 14.67 0.90 41.17
CA ARG A 611 13.72 0.03 40.46
C ARG A 611 14.09 -0.23 38.99
N ASP A 612 15.21 0.32 38.52
CA ASP A 612 15.71 0.08 37.17
C ASP A 612 16.27 -1.34 37.03
N PRO A 613 16.19 -1.96 35.82
CA PRO A 613 16.75 -3.29 35.56
C PRO A 613 18.27 -3.35 35.69
N LYS A 614 18.95 -2.19 35.66
CA LYS A 614 20.41 -2.08 35.75
C LYS A 614 20.79 -1.08 36.84
N LEU A 615 21.85 -1.40 37.59
CA LEU A 615 22.39 -0.54 38.63
C LEU A 615 23.89 -0.30 38.42
N GLU A 616 24.30 0.96 38.31
CA GLU A 616 25.72 1.35 38.25
C GLU A 616 26.29 1.51 39.67
N VAL A 617 27.41 0.84 39.96
CA VAL A 617 28.04 0.81 41.28
C VAL A 617 29.53 1.17 41.19
N TYR A 618 30.03 1.86 42.21
CA TYR A 618 31.40 2.40 42.26
C TYR A 618 31.95 2.52 43.69
N ALA A 619 31.26 1.95 44.68
CA ALA A 619 31.65 1.97 46.08
C ALA A 619 31.69 0.54 46.65
N SER A 620 32.51 0.33 47.68
CA SER A 620 32.52 -0.95 48.39
C SER A 620 31.19 -1.20 49.08
N GLY A 621 30.64 -2.40 48.93
CA GLY A 621 29.35 -2.75 49.52
C GLY A 621 28.79 -4.07 49.03
N VAL A 622 27.70 -4.51 49.65
CA VAL A 622 26.89 -5.62 49.17
C VAL A 622 25.66 -5.04 48.48
N TYR A 623 25.48 -5.36 47.21
CA TYR A 623 24.34 -4.94 46.40
C TYR A 623 23.39 -6.11 46.24
N GLU A 624 22.13 -5.93 46.61
CA GLU A 624 21.10 -6.94 46.53
C GLU A 624 19.94 -6.44 45.67
N VAL A 625 19.35 -7.34 44.87
CA VAL A 625 18.14 -7.05 44.10
C VAL A 625 17.12 -8.16 44.28
N THR A 626 15.87 -7.77 44.47
CA THR A 626 14.71 -8.65 44.35
C THR A 626 14.07 -8.43 43.00
N ILE A 627 14.03 -9.48 42.18
CA ILE A 627 13.43 -9.50 40.85
C ILE A 627 12.09 -10.23 40.96
N ARG A 628 11.00 -9.62 40.51
CA ARG A 628 9.64 -10.19 40.57
C ARG A 628 8.98 -10.14 39.21
N ASN A 629 8.47 -11.26 38.70
CA ASN A 629 7.55 -11.28 37.57
C ASN A 629 6.17 -11.76 38.02
N ALA A 630 5.27 -12.06 37.07
CA ALA A 630 3.89 -12.48 37.38
C ALA A 630 3.80 -13.67 38.35
N CYS A 631 4.79 -14.57 38.38
CA CYS A 631 4.71 -15.85 39.09
C CYS A 631 5.94 -16.19 39.94
N PHE A 632 7.07 -15.53 39.71
CA PHE A 632 8.35 -15.87 40.32
C PHE A 632 8.99 -14.67 41.00
N GLU A 633 9.72 -14.96 42.08
CA GLU A 633 10.59 -14.02 42.78
C GLU A 633 11.99 -14.63 42.87
N SER A 634 13.02 -13.85 42.52
CA SER A 634 14.42 -14.24 42.67
C SER A 634 15.18 -13.13 43.39
N LYS A 635 16.06 -13.52 44.33
CA LYS A 635 16.96 -12.60 45.02
C LYS A 635 18.39 -12.88 44.61
N GLN A 636 19.12 -11.83 44.26
CA GLN A 636 20.52 -11.90 43.86
C GLN A 636 21.35 -10.96 44.75
N SER A 637 22.59 -11.34 45.05
CA SER A 637 23.53 -10.50 45.79
C SER A 637 24.93 -10.57 45.19
N VAL A 638 25.65 -9.45 45.25
CA VAL A 638 27.05 -9.36 44.84
C VAL A 638 27.81 -8.42 45.76
N ARG A 639 29.03 -8.81 46.17
CA ARG A 639 29.93 -7.95 46.92
C ARG A 639 30.90 -7.24 45.98
N VAL A 640 30.96 -5.92 46.10
CA VAL A 640 31.94 -5.08 45.41
C VAL A 640 32.94 -4.55 46.44
N THR A 641 34.23 -4.67 46.16
CA THR A 641 35.32 -4.12 46.99
C THR A 641 36.12 -3.13 46.16
N VAL A 642 36.21 -1.88 46.58
CA VAL A 642 37.03 -0.85 45.92
C VAL A 642 38.39 -0.75 46.60
N LEU A 643 39.47 -0.89 45.84
CA LEU A 643 40.86 -0.74 46.29
C LEU A 643 41.55 0.43 45.60
N ASP A 644 42.51 1.05 46.28
CA ASP A 644 43.45 1.96 45.62
C ASP A 644 44.49 1.11 44.88
N CYS A 645 44.42 1.15 43.55
CA CYS A 645 45.27 0.34 42.70
C CYS A 645 46.63 1.00 42.40
N GLU A 646 46.88 2.23 42.87
CA GLU A 646 48.20 2.85 42.76
C GLU A 646 49.26 2.11 43.62
N ASP A 647 48.85 1.48 44.72
CA ASP A 647 49.73 0.66 45.58
C ASP A 647 50.05 -0.75 45.02
N LEU A 648 49.39 -1.17 43.94
CA LEU A 648 49.61 -2.49 43.31
C LEU A 648 50.59 -2.45 42.12
N THR A 649 51.17 -1.29 41.79
CA THR A 649 51.99 -1.12 40.57
C THR A 649 53.51 -1.07 40.80
N HIS A 650 54.00 -1.10 42.04
CA HIS A 650 55.44 -0.97 42.33
C HIS A 650 55.99 -2.08 43.22
N GLY A 651 56.02 -3.32 42.73
CA GLY A 651 56.45 -4.56 43.41
C GLY A 651 57.86 -4.58 44.04
N TYR A 652 58.08 -3.75 45.06
CA TYR A 652 59.20 -3.77 46.01
C TYR A 652 58.75 -3.17 47.36
N VAL A 653 58.65 -3.98 48.41
CA VAL A 653 58.29 -3.56 49.78
C VAL A 653 59.44 -2.78 50.45
N ARG A 654 59.15 -1.63 51.08
CA ARG A 654 60.16 -0.82 51.80
C ARG A 654 60.64 -1.53 53.07
N CYS A 655 61.97 -1.63 53.25
CA CYS A 655 62.61 -2.33 54.40
C CYS A 655 62.19 -1.92 55.82
N ARG A 656 61.46 -0.81 55.99
CA ARG A 656 61.06 -0.30 57.32
C ARG A 656 59.79 -1.00 57.85
N GLU A 657 59.05 -1.69 56.99
CA GLU A 657 57.70 -2.19 57.29
C GLU A 657 57.63 -3.68 57.65
N VAL A 658 58.73 -4.43 57.51
CA VAL A 658 58.79 -5.84 57.88
C VAL A 658 59.56 -6.02 59.20
N ASN A 659 58.83 -6.34 60.28
CA ASN A 659 59.38 -6.67 61.59
C ASN A 659 58.78 -8.00 62.09
N GLU A 660 59.12 -8.43 63.31
CA GLU A 660 58.61 -9.69 63.89
C GLU A 660 57.07 -9.71 64.00
N SER A 661 56.41 -8.55 64.03
CA SER A 661 54.94 -8.41 64.06
C SER A 661 54.29 -8.66 62.69
N SER A 662 55.06 -8.58 61.60
CA SER A 662 54.58 -8.77 60.22
C SER A 662 54.48 -10.26 59.83
N VAL A 663 54.96 -11.17 60.69
CA VAL A 663 54.89 -12.61 60.47
C VAL A 663 53.83 -13.19 61.41
N PRO A 664 52.79 -13.87 60.91
CA PRO A 664 51.73 -14.43 61.76
C PRO A 664 52.33 -15.44 62.74
N ASN A 665 51.97 -15.39 64.01
CA ASN A 665 52.52 -16.30 65.02
C ASN A 665 51.66 -17.57 65.25
N ILE A 666 50.59 -17.74 64.48
CA ILE A 666 49.68 -18.89 64.54
C ILE A 666 49.03 -19.15 63.17
N PHE A 667 48.80 -20.42 62.84
CA PHE A 667 48.04 -20.81 61.64
C PHE A 667 47.29 -22.13 61.87
N THR A 668 46.19 -22.33 61.13
CA THR A 668 45.20 -23.41 61.29
C THR A 668 44.88 -24.01 59.93
N PRO A 669 45.63 -25.03 59.47
CA PRO A 669 45.41 -25.70 58.19
C PRO A 669 44.17 -26.61 58.24
N ASN A 670 42.98 -26.00 58.13
CA ASN A 670 41.67 -26.67 58.16
C ASN A 670 40.91 -26.58 56.82
N ASN A 671 41.51 -25.95 55.81
CA ASN A 671 41.01 -25.77 54.45
C ASN A 671 39.71 -24.94 54.37
N ASP A 672 39.51 -24.02 55.31
CA ASP A 672 38.41 -23.04 55.27
C ASP A 672 38.76 -21.76 54.50
N GLY A 673 39.99 -21.69 53.98
CA GLY A 673 40.53 -20.58 53.21
C GLY A 673 41.12 -19.46 54.07
N LYS A 674 41.16 -19.60 55.40
CA LYS A 674 41.69 -18.59 56.33
C LYS A 674 42.84 -19.16 57.16
N ASN A 675 44.03 -18.56 57.04
CA ASN A 675 45.24 -18.94 57.80
C ASN A 675 45.63 -20.42 57.63
N ASP A 676 45.41 -20.99 56.45
CA ASP A 676 45.71 -22.39 56.14
C ASP A 676 47.20 -22.67 55.91
N SER A 677 48.00 -21.63 55.72
CA SER A 677 49.45 -21.73 55.51
C SER A 677 50.20 -20.65 56.29
N PHE A 678 51.45 -20.95 56.60
CA PHE A 678 52.37 -20.05 57.29
C PHE A 678 53.47 -19.54 56.34
N GLY A 679 53.56 -18.22 56.25
CA GLY A 679 54.55 -17.51 55.45
C GLY A 679 54.53 -16.01 55.73
N LEU A 680 55.30 -15.25 54.97
CA LEU A 680 55.30 -13.79 55.06
C LEU A 680 54.27 -13.24 54.06
N GLN A 681 53.26 -12.52 54.55
CA GLN A 681 52.20 -12.00 53.69
C GLN A 681 52.78 -10.99 52.68
N GLY A 682 52.54 -11.21 51.39
CA GLY A 682 53.17 -10.43 50.30
C GLY A 682 54.56 -10.93 49.87
N ALA A 683 54.99 -12.12 50.32
CA ALA A 683 56.29 -12.69 49.95
C ALA A 683 56.47 -12.86 48.43
N ALA A 684 55.40 -13.10 47.67
CA ALA A 684 55.42 -13.38 46.22
C ALA A 684 56.29 -12.38 45.43
N GLU A 685 56.37 -11.13 45.88
CA GLU A 685 57.08 -10.03 45.22
C GLU A 685 58.48 -9.74 45.81
N MET A 686 58.95 -10.53 46.80
CA MET A 686 60.23 -10.34 47.46
C MET A 686 61.35 -11.18 46.83
N LYS A 687 62.51 -10.55 46.56
CA LYS A 687 63.71 -11.23 46.07
C LYS A 687 64.51 -11.86 47.23
N GLY A 688 65.20 -12.96 46.97
CA GLY A 688 66.06 -13.64 47.95
C GLY A 688 65.30 -14.30 49.10
N TYR A 689 63.99 -14.51 48.97
CA TYR A 689 63.15 -15.11 50.00
C TYR A 689 63.57 -16.55 50.31
N ALA A 690 63.74 -16.86 51.59
CA ALA A 690 63.95 -18.22 52.07
C ALA A 690 63.34 -18.42 53.46
N LEU A 691 62.39 -19.34 53.55
CA LEU A 691 61.78 -19.78 54.80
C LEU A 691 62.39 -21.12 55.24
N GLN A 692 62.72 -21.21 56.53
CA GLN A 692 63.10 -22.46 57.19
C GLN A 692 62.31 -22.59 58.49
N VAL A 693 61.76 -23.77 58.74
CA VAL A 693 61.02 -24.10 59.97
C VAL A 693 61.65 -25.29 60.67
N PHE A 694 61.74 -25.22 61.99
CA PHE A 694 62.38 -26.19 62.87
C PHE A 694 61.41 -26.62 63.98
N ASP A 695 61.48 -27.89 64.36
CA ASP A 695 60.80 -28.38 65.56
C ASP A 695 61.48 -27.92 66.85
N ARG A 696 60.89 -28.26 68.00
CA ARG A 696 61.41 -27.89 69.33
C ARG A 696 62.80 -28.44 69.66
N TRP A 697 63.29 -29.41 68.90
CA TRP A 697 64.61 -30.02 69.07
C TRP A 697 65.65 -29.44 68.10
N GLY A 698 65.26 -28.46 67.28
CA GLY A 698 66.13 -27.83 66.28
C GLY A 698 66.24 -28.61 64.98
N LYS A 699 65.44 -29.67 64.77
CA LYS A 699 65.41 -30.40 63.50
C LYS A 699 64.56 -29.62 62.49
N ARG A 700 65.11 -29.35 61.31
CA ARG A 700 64.40 -28.65 60.23
C ARG A 700 63.27 -29.55 59.68
N VAL A 701 62.04 -29.05 59.76
CA VAL A 701 60.83 -29.74 59.28
C VAL A 701 60.33 -29.18 57.95
N PHE A 702 60.67 -27.94 57.61
CA PHE A 702 60.31 -27.35 56.32
C PHE A 702 61.39 -26.38 55.82
N ARG A 703 61.51 -26.26 54.49
CA ARG A 703 62.31 -25.24 53.83
C ARG A 703 61.69 -24.89 52.48
N SER A 704 61.60 -23.59 52.20
CA SER A 704 61.31 -23.07 50.88
C SER A 704 62.30 -21.95 50.51
N SER A 705 62.59 -21.82 49.22
CA SER A 705 63.27 -20.67 48.62
C SER A 705 62.41 -19.97 47.57
N GLU A 706 61.15 -20.38 47.44
CA GLU A 706 60.17 -19.75 46.56
C GLU A 706 59.15 -19.02 47.43
N SER A 707 58.83 -17.79 47.01
CA SER A 707 57.96 -16.87 47.74
C SER A 707 56.48 -17.25 47.75
N VAL A 708 56.10 -18.27 46.97
CA VAL A 708 54.71 -18.70 46.76
C VAL A 708 54.41 -20.02 47.50
N LEU A 709 55.44 -20.65 48.09
CA LEU A 709 55.33 -21.93 48.79
C LEU A 709 55.39 -21.72 50.31
N ASP A 710 54.25 -21.28 50.86
CA ASP A 710 54.04 -21.17 52.30
C ASP A 710 53.84 -22.56 52.93
N TRP A 711 54.24 -22.72 54.20
CA TRP A 711 54.15 -24.00 54.88
C TRP A 711 52.74 -24.27 55.38
N ASN A 712 52.08 -25.29 54.85
CA ASN A 712 50.73 -25.74 55.24
C ASN A 712 50.71 -26.67 56.47
N GLY A 713 51.85 -26.87 57.15
CA GLY A 713 51.91 -27.76 58.33
C GLY A 713 51.85 -29.26 58.01
N GLU A 714 51.98 -29.64 56.74
CA GLU A 714 51.96 -31.04 56.30
C GLU A 714 53.10 -31.84 56.94
N GLY A 715 52.79 -33.05 57.42
CA GLY A 715 53.76 -33.93 58.09
C GLY A 715 54.19 -33.53 59.51
N ALA A 716 53.66 -32.44 60.08
CA ALA A 716 54.03 -31.93 61.40
C ALA A 716 52.85 -31.96 62.40
N PRO A 717 53.03 -32.47 63.64
CA PRO A 717 51.98 -32.46 64.66
C PRO A 717 51.70 -31.03 65.18
N GLY A 718 50.51 -30.80 65.74
CA GLY A 718 50.20 -29.54 66.41
C GLY A 718 51.19 -29.23 67.53
N GLY A 719 51.65 -27.98 67.60
CA GLY A 719 52.70 -27.57 68.55
C GLY A 719 53.42 -26.28 68.15
N VAL A 720 54.43 -25.91 68.96
CA VAL A 720 55.25 -24.72 68.73
C VAL A 720 56.48 -25.07 67.89
N TYR A 721 56.68 -24.30 66.83
CA TYR A 721 57.81 -24.40 65.90
C TYR A 721 58.59 -23.09 65.87
N PHE A 722 59.83 -23.15 65.40
CA PHE A 722 60.70 -21.98 65.28
C PHE A 722 61.02 -21.76 63.81
N TYR A 723 61.03 -20.50 63.37
CA TYR A 723 61.29 -20.16 61.97
C TYR A 723 62.42 -19.17 61.82
N VAL A 724 63.03 -19.23 60.63
CA VAL A 724 63.98 -18.24 60.13
C VAL A 724 63.56 -17.89 58.71
N ILE A 725 63.23 -16.62 58.48
CA ILE A 725 62.94 -16.07 57.16
C ILE A 725 64.08 -15.14 56.77
N ARG A 726 64.61 -15.32 55.56
CA ARG A 726 65.56 -14.40 54.92
C ARG A 726 64.91 -13.79 53.70
N PHE A 727 65.16 -12.52 53.44
CA PHE A 727 64.71 -11.84 52.23
C PHE A 727 65.56 -10.60 51.99
N ASP A 728 65.58 -10.14 50.74
CA ASP A 728 66.24 -8.91 50.34
C ASP A 728 65.21 -7.79 50.19
N CYS A 729 65.51 -6.60 50.73
CA CYS A 729 64.66 -5.42 50.59
C CYS A 729 65.52 -4.18 50.27
N GLY A 730 64.92 -3.17 49.62
CA GLY A 730 65.60 -1.93 49.22
C GLY A 730 65.27 -1.53 47.78
N GLU A 731 65.68 -0.32 47.38
CA GLU A 731 65.54 0.14 46.00
C GLU A 731 66.67 -0.45 45.11
N GLU A 732 66.48 -0.51 43.79
CA GLU A 732 67.35 -1.24 42.84
C GLU A 732 68.86 -0.97 42.96
N ARG A 733 69.27 0.16 43.54
CA ARG A 733 70.69 0.54 43.72
C ARG A 733 71.24 0.31 45.13
N LYS A 734 70.46 -0.16 46.10
CA LYS A 734 70.88 -0.41 47.48
C LYS A 734 70.05 -1.52 48.14
N VAL A 735 70.38 -2.77 47.83
CA VAL A 735 69.72 -3.96 48.39
C VAL A 735 70.34 -4.34 49.74
N VAL A 736 69.49 -4.62 50.74
CA VAL A 736 69.90 -5.08 52.08
C VAL A 736 69.23 -6.41 52.40
N SER A 737 70.02 -7.44 52.72
CA SER A 737 69.49 -8.72 53.20
C SER A 737 69.05 -8.63 54.65
N ARG A 738 67.82 -9.04 54.93
CA ARG A 738 67.22 -9.11 56.27
C ARG A 738 66.97 -10.54 56.68
N VAL A 739 67.00 -10.77 57.99
CA VAL A 739 66.68 -12.04 58.62
C VAL A 739 65.71 -11.78 59.77
N VAL A 740 64.54 -12.40 59.70
CA VAL A 740 63.54 -12.39 60.77
C VAL A 740 63.45 -13.80 61.34
N LYS A 741 63.34 -13.91 62.66
CA LYS A 741 63.26 -15.17 63.38
C LYS A 741 62.19 -15.05 64.44
N GLY A 742 61.51 -16.15 64.72
CA GLY A 742 60.48 -16.19 65.76
C GLY A 742 59.97 -17.59 66.02
N SER A 743 58.97 -17.67 66.89
CA SER A 743 58.18 -18.88 67.12
C SER A 743 56.80 -18.75 66.46
N LEU A 744 56.28 -19.85 65.96
CA LEU A 744 54.92 -19.96 65.44
C LEU A 744 54.22 -21.16 66.10
N THR A 745 52.90 -21.07 66.24
CA THR A 745 52.08 -22.18 66.75
C THR A 745 51.26 -22.79 65.60
N LEU A 746 51.43 -24.08 65.35
CA LEU A 746 50.55 -24.85 64.46
C LEU A 746 49.40 -25.41 65.30
N MET A 747 48.18 -24.93 65.07
CA MET A 747 46.96 -25.45 65.67
C MET A 747 46.26 -26.40 64.69
N ARG A 748 45.84 -27.57 65.18
CA ARG A 748 45.02 -28.53 64.44
C ARG A 748 43.76 -28.85 65.22
#